data_AF-A0ABD5V9Z3-F1
#
_entry.id   AF-A0ABD5V9Z3-F1
#
_cell.length_a   1.000
_cell.length_b   1.000
_cell.length_c   1.000
_cell.angle_alpha   90.00
_cell.angle_beta   90.00
_cell.angle_gamma   90.00
#
_symmetry.space_group_name_H-M   'P 1'
#
loop_
_entity.id
_entity.type
_entity.pdbx_description
1 polymer ?
#
loop_
_entity_poly.entity_id
_entity_poly.type
_entity_poly.pdbx_seq_one_letter_code
_entity_poly.pdbx_strand_id
1 'polypeptide(L)'
;MQPLGCSPRRERGRAAAPLVGVVLMLGLVVAGAGLVYATGMDAKASVQDASAADSAETSLQAAGATFASVAHAGGDATEFVDLGDSARDIRVESDGRLRVQVNGRAACTAETELGTVVADTGSDVTVAYQAGAIFRRSASGTTIVQSPALDYRTEHVNGHPIRTVSFPVPNVTGDVDGREFLASADRADDTIQDDLCLTDDGAVDLEYVREVTITVAGSDHYRAWHRFFEREFGAVADHSVDHGTKTASVTAPLGAGVRPSQFTFEGIQVYGAIFSTASSGELLLQTQHATVDSYDSAAGPWGGAAPTYESDGAVFTRGSVAVQANGATIAGNVYAEGEVELSQSCGSGTDQCVTGDVYVNNSTASGPVTALHPSSASERAERIGGTWGNGTQLPAVPPMDATIDRTVATASTYNTNDDESAVDASGVQYAAGSATVESGVYYVDDLTVPAGNELVFDTTDGDVVLAIAEDVDIGADATVTVKGDGRVHAFVGESTTAGDQLFVDEGATVRVLDAGTRTYRSNAFVVACKAGCSATFADAPSSNPTTFTGVLYGPGDVADDGTVSLGKRVDVWGALVAGTVTFEQQAEFHFDESLRNQVAADDDGDGAPDATGGGLSYVDPPIENGYVITVTYDDVNVTDDTARIVPASDALAASQLGSVGDRSFDSVVDRRIETVVDARPTPRAPLAVVDLA
;
A
#
# COMPACT_ATOMS: atom_id res chain seq x y z
N MET A 1 -63.98 62.25 -93.28
CA MET A 1 -65.17 63.12 -93.35
C MET A 1 -65.75 63.28 -91.95
N GLN A 2 -66.32 64.44 -91.62
CA GLN A 2 -67.21 64.71 -90.47
C GLN A 2 -68.67 64.77 -90.98
N PRO A 3 -69.73 64.96 -90.16
CA PRO A 3 -69.85 64.94 -88.68
C PRO A 3 -70.65 63.67 -88.23
N LEU A 4 -71.45 63.54 -87.15
CA LEU A 4 -71.93 64.30 -85.96
C LEU A 4 -72.09 63.26 -84.80
N GLY A 5 -72.49 63.54 -83.55
CA GLY A 5 -72.88 64.78 -82.89
C GLY A 5 -73.44 64.57 -81.46
N CYS A 6 -73.57 65.68 -80.71
CA CYS A 6 -74.33 65.89 -79.45
C CYS A 6 -74.13 64.97 -78.21
N SER A 7 -73.75 65.62 -77.10
CA SER A 7 -74.01 65.18 -75.72
C SER A 7 -75.36 65.74 -75.23
N PRO A 8 -75.98 65.29 -74.11
CA PRO A 8 -75.50 65.73 -72.79
C PRO A 8 -75.62 64.71 -71.62
N ARG A 9 -74.61 64.77 -70.75
CA ARG A 9 -74.65 64.72 -69.26
C ARG A 9 -75.73 63.86 -68.57
N ARG A 10 -75.28 62.81 -67.86
CA ARG A 10 -76.00 62.27 -66.68
C ARG A 10 -75.01 61.92 -65.56
N GLU A 11 -75.25 62.44 -64.37
CA GLU A 11 -74.49 62.14 -63.16
C GLU A 11 -75.17 61.01 -62.37
N ARG A 12 -74.35 60.10 -61.79
CA ARG A 12 -74.60 59.06 -60.74
C ARG A 12 -73.71 57.84 -61.05
N GLY A 13 -72.89 57.33 -60.13
CA GLY A 13 -72.50 57.89 -58.83
C GLY A 13 -71.39 57.06 -58.18
N ARG A 14 -70.27 57.68 -57.79
CA ARG A 14 -69.20 57.03 -57.01
C ARG A 14 -69.57 57.05 -55.52
N ALA A 15 -70.37 56.07 -55.08
CA ALA A 15 -70.94 56.04 -53.73
C ALA A 15 -70.86 54.65 -53.05
N ALA A 16 -69.76 53.94 -53.23
CA ALA A 16 -69.43 52.71 -52.49
C ALA A 16 -68.00 52.69 -51.90
N ALA A 17 -67.21 53.75 -52.14
CA ALA A 17 -65.79 53.79 -51.78
C ALA A 17 -65.49 53.93 -50.27
N PRO A 18 -66.20 54.76 -49.47
CA PRO A 18 -65.84 54.95 -48.07
C PRO A 18 -66.09 53.70 -47.21
N LEU A 19 -67.28 53.11 -47.31
CA LEU A 19 -67.69 52.01 -46.43
C LEU A 19 -66.87 50.72 -46.67
N VAL A 20 -66.61 50.35 -47.93
CA VAL A 20 -65.80 49.17 -48.23
C VAL A 20 -64.34 49.37 -47.79
N GLY A 21 -63.78 50.57 -47.97
CA GLY A 21 -62.44 50.91 -47.48
C GLY A 21 -62.34 50.88 -45.94
N VAL A 22 -63.33 51.43 -45.23
CA VAL A 22 -63.38 51.40 -43.76
C VAL A 22 -63.56 49.98 -43.22
N VAL A 23 -64.41 49.16 -43.83
CA VAL A 23 -64.59 47.75 -43.43
C VAL A 23 -63.34 46.92 -43.70
N LEU A 24 -62.63 47.14 -44.82
CA LEU A 24 -61.35 46.49 -45.09
C LEU A 24 -60.23 46.95 -44.14
N MET A 25 -60.15 48.25 -43.82
CA MET A 25 -59.21 48.72 -42.80
C MET A 25 -59.52 48.15 -41.42
N LEU A 26 -60.79 48.14 -41.01
CA LEU A 26 -61.20 47.56 -39.72
C LEU A 26 -60.90 46.06 -39.69
N GLY A 27 -61.20 45.32 -40.76
CA GLY A 27 -60.87 43.91 -40.88
C GLY A 27 -59.37 43.62 -40.83
N LEU A 28 -58.54 44.44 -41.50
CA LEU A 28 -57.09 44.29 -41.50
C LEU A 28 -56.44 44.72 -40.17
N VAL A 29 -56.98 45.74 -39.50
CA VAL A 29 -56.56 46.13 -38.15
C VAL A 29 -56.94 45.07 -37.11
N VAL A 30 -58.15 44.50 -37.19
CA VAL A 30 -58.58 43.41 -36.30
C VAL A 30 -57.80 42.12 -36.57
N ALA A 31 -57.54 41.78 -37.84
CA ALA A 31 -56.70 40.63 -38.19
C ALA A 31 -55.24 40.81 -37.77
N GLY A 32 -54.67 42.00 -37.98
CA GLY A 32 -53.31 42.34 -37.54
C GLY A 32 -53.17 42.35 -36.02
N ALA A 33 -54.13 42.93 -35.30
CA ALA A 33 -54.18 42.89 -33.85
C ALA A 33 -54.36 41.45 -33.33
N GLY A 34 -55.21 40.64 -33.99
CA GLY A 34 -55.38 39.23 -33.65
C GLY A 34 -54.10 38.39 -33.86
N LEU A 35 -53.35 38.64 -34.93
CA LEU A 35 -52.08 37.98 -35.20
C LEU A 35 -51.01 38.34 -34.15
N VAL A 36 -50.88 39.63 -33.81
CA VAL A 36 -49.96 40.12 -32.77
C VAL A 36 -50.39 39.65 -31.37
N TYR A 37 -51.69 39.52 -31.13
CA TYR A 37 -52.22 38.99 -29.87
C TYR A 37 -51.93 37.50 -29.72
N ALA A 38 -52.03 36.71 -30.79
CA ALA A 38 -51.68 35.29 -30.79
C ALA A 38 -50.18 35.07 -30.52
N THR A 39 -49.29 35.68 -31.30
CA THR A 39 -47.83 35.55 -31.06
C THR A 39 -47.38 36.17 -29.73
N GLY A 40 -48.13 37.15 -29.23
CA GLY A 40 -47.96 37.71 -27.89
C GLY A 40 -48.38 36.77 -26.75
N MET A 41 -49.19 35.73 -27.00
CA MET A 41 -49.44 34.68 -26.00
C MET A 41 -48.26 33.73 -25.88
N ASP A 42 -47.75 33.21 -27.00
CA ASP A 42 -46.65 32.25 -27.01
C ASP A 42 -45.38 32.85 -26.39
N ALA A 43 -45.05 34.09 -26.75
CA ALA A 43 -43.93 34.83 -26.17
C ALA A 43 -44.14 35.13 -24.67
N LYS A 44 -45.39 35.33 -24.22
CA LYS A 44 -45.70 35.52 -22.80
C LYS A 44 -45.58 34.20 -22.03
N ALA A 45 -46.09 33.09 -22.57
CA ALA A 45 -45.95 31.77 -21.98
C ALA A 45 -44.48 31.44 -21.77
N SER A 46 -43.66 31.48 -22.83
CA SER A 46 -42.22 31.22 -22.75
C SER A 46 -41.48 32.09 -21.71
N VAL A 47 -41.87 33.35 -21.51
CA VAL A 47 -41.30 34.21 -20.45
C VAL A 47 -41.80 33.82 -19.06
N GLN A 48 -43.06 33.40 -18.91
CA GLN A 48 -43.60 32.89 -17.65
C GLN A 48 -42.99 31.53 -17.28
N ASP A 49 -42.76 30.65 -18.24
CA ASP A 49 -42.19 29.31 -18.04
C ASP A 49 -40.69 29.40 -17.71
N ALA A 50 -39.94 30.29 -18.39
CA ALA A 50 -38.56 30.63 -18.02
C ALA A 50 -38.48 31.23 -16.60
N SER A 51 -39.37 32.18 -16.28
CA SER A 51 -39.44 32.76 -14.93
C SER A 51 -39.82 31.73 -13.87
N ALA A 52 -40.59 30.69 -14.20
CA ALA A 52 -40.92 29.59 -13.29
C ALA A 52 -39.72 28.66 -13.09
N ALA A 53 -38.97 28.33 -14.16
CA ALA A 53 -37.73 27.55 -14.06
C ALA A 53 -36.68 28.26 -13.19
N ASP A 54 -36.44 29.54 -13.42
CA ASP A 54 -35.44 30.31 -12.66
C ASP A 54 -35.89 30.53 -11.19
N SER A 55 -37.21 30.58 -10.93
CA SER A 55 -37.76 30.60 -9.56
C SER A 55 -37.62 29.25 -8.87
N ALA A 56 -37.86 28.14 -9.58
CA ALA A 56 -37.69 26.79 -9.06
C ALA A 56 -36.22 26.47 -8.77
N GLU A 57 -35.28 26.90 -9.63
CA GLU A 57 -33.85 26.85 -9.34
C GLU A 57 -33.49 27.63 -8.08
N THR A 58 -34.04 28.85 -7.91
CA THR A 58 -33.78 29.67 -6.71
C THR A 58 -34.35 29.02 -5.43
N SER A 59 -35.58 28.52 -5.46
CA SER A 59 -36.19 27.82 -4.31
C SER A 59 -35.43 26.53 -3.98
N LEU A 60 -35.04 25.72 -4.98
CA LEU A 60 -34.28 24.49 -4.76
C LEU A 60 -32.83 24.74 -4.32
N GLN A 61 -32.22 25.88 -4.67
CA GLN A 61 -30.92 26.31 -4.12
C GLN A 61 -31.04 26.67 -2.63
N ALA A 62 -32.08 27.40 -2.23
CA ALA A 62 -32.32 27.72 -0.81
C ALA A 62 -32.62 26.45 0.01
N ALA A 63 -33.44 25.54 -0.51
CA ALA A 63 -33.70 24.24 0.08
C ALA A 63 -32.42 23.38 0.14
N GLY A 64 -31.63 23.33 -0.93
CA GLY A 64 -30.36 22.63 -1.01
C GLY A 64 -29.33 23.10 0.02
N ALA A 65 -29.29 24.41 0.32
CA ALA A 65 -28.48 24.96 1.39
C ALA A 65 -28.97 24.53 2.79
N THR A 66 -30.29 24.42 2.98
CA THR A 66 -30.89 23.88 4.21
C THR A 66 -30.51 22.41 4.38
N PHE A 67 -30.76 21.57 3.38
CA PHE A 67 -30.39 20.13 3.41
C PHE A 67 -28.89 19.93 3.63
N ALA A 68 -28.04 20.77 3.03
CA ALA A 68 -26.60 20.75 3.29
C ALA A 68 -26.27 21.08 4.75
N SER A 69 -26.91 22.10 5.36
CA SER A 69 -26.70 22.42 6.78
C SER A 69 -27.17 21.31 7.74
N VAL A 70 -28.29 20.65 7.44
CA VAL A 70 -28.76 19.47 8.18
C VAL A 70 -27.75 18.32 8.07
N ALA A 71 -27.28 18.04 6.84
CA ALA A 71 -26.23 17.06 6.58
C ALA A 71 -24.86 17.44 7.16
N HIS A 72 -24.62 18.68 7.59
CA HIS A 72 -23.46 19.02 8.41
C HIS A 72 -23.74 18.79 9.91
N ALA A 73 -24.90 19.25 10.42
CA ALA A 73 -25.24 19.23 11.85
C ALA A 73 -25.37 17.82 12.47
N GLY A 74 -26.02 16.88 11.77
CA GLY A 74 -26.04 15.45 12.14
C GLY A 74 -26.98 15.00 13.27
N GLY A 75 -27.00 13.68 13.50
CA GLY A 75 -28.02 12.96 14.28
C GLY A 75 -29.34 12.80 13.52
N ASP A 76 -30.44 12.52 14.23
CA ASP A 76 -31.84 12.48 13.74
C ASP A 76 -32.36 13.87 13.29
N ALA A 77 -31.54 14.66 12.60
CA ALA A 77 -31.84 16.04 12.22
C ALA A 77 -32.82 16.07 11.04
N THR A 78 -34.12 16.21 11.33
CA THR A 78 -35.14 16.45 10.31
C THR A 78 -35.53 17.93 10.28
N GLU A 79 -35.55 18.55 9.10
CA GLU A 79 -36.05 19.92 8.93
C GLU A 79 -37.23 19.96 7.94
N PHE A 80 -38.20 20.83 8.19
CA PHE A 80 -39.30 21.09 7.26
C PHE A 80 -38.93 22.24 6.35
N VAL A 81 -39.04 22.03 5.03
CA VAL A 81 -38.73 23.07 4.04
C VAL A 81 -39.98 23.43 3.25
N ASP A 82 -40.26 24.73 3.18
CA ASP A 82 -41.29 25.32 2.31
C ASP A 82 -40.59 25.91 1.07
N LEU A 83 -40.91 25.38 -0.11
CA LEU A 83 -40.39 25.90 -1.40
C LEU A 83 -41.20 27.11 -1.93
N GLY A 84 -42.32 27.45 -1.28
CA GLY A 84 -43.24 28.52 -1.63
C GLY A 84 -44.10 28.24 -2.87
N ASP A 85 -44.92 29.21 -3.28
CA ASP A 85 -45.70 29.16 -4.54
C ASP A 85 -44.82 29.27 -5.82
N SER A 86 -43.52 28.97 -5.75
CA SER A 86 -42.53 29.17 -6.83
C SER A 86 -42.62 28.15 -7.98
N ALA A 87 -43.13 26.94 -7.72
CA ALA A 87 -43.33 25.88 -8.71
C ALA A 87 -44.78 25.37 -8.65
N ARG A 88 -45.30 24.85 -9.76
CA ARG A 88 -46.72 24.48 -9.87
C ARG A 88 -47.03 23.11 -9.32
N ASP A 89 -46.18 22.14 -9.67
CA ASP A 89 -46.26 20.77 -9.23
C ASP A 89 -44.86 20.39 -8.72
N ILE A 90 -44.77 20.10 -7.42
CA ILE A 90 -43.56 19.63 -6.74
C ILE A 90 -43.84 18.22 -6.24
N ARG A 91 -42.89 17.31 -6.45
CA ARG A 91 -43.02 15.90 -6.05
C ARG A 91 -41.67 15.35 -5.61
N VAL A 92 -41.69 14.43 -4.65
CA VAL A 92 -40.52 13.63 -4.27
C VAL A 92 -40.60 12.31 -5.02
N GLU A 93 -39.53 11.92 -5.69
CA GLU A 93 -39.33 10.59 -6.26
C GLU A 93 -38.27 9.84 -5.47
N SER A 94 -38.39 8.51 -5.39
CA SER A 94 -37.31 7.63 -4.93
C SER A 94 -36.69 7.01 -6.18
N ASP A 95 -35.90 7.78 -6.93
CA ASP A 95 -35.32 7.37 -8.23
C ASP A 95 -33.78 7.32 -8.22
N GLY A 96 -33.29 6.14 -7.87
CA GLY A 96 -31.89 5.77 -7.99
C GLY A 96 -31.23 5.49 -6.66
N ARG A 97 -29.99 4.99 -6.73
CA ARG A 97 -29.22 4.51 -5.60
C ARG A 97 -27.79 4.99 -5.71
N LEU A 98 -27.25 5.50 -4.61
CA LEU A 98 -25.82 5.65 -4.41
C LEU A 98 -25.26 4.33 -3.85
N ARG A 99 -24.18 3.83 -4.44
CA ARG A 99 -23.33 2.76 -3.90
C ARG A 99 -21.93 3.34 -3.73
N VAL A 100 -21.36 3.21 -2.54
CA VAL A 100 -19.96 3.53 -2.26
C VAL A 100 -19.29 2.23 -1.84
N GLN A 101 -18.20 1.87 -2.51
CA GLN A 101 -17.50 0.61 -2.28
C GLN A 101 -16.00 0.87 -2.03
N VAL A 102 -15.51 0.35 -0.92
CA VAL A 102 -14.08 0.20 -0.65
C VAL A 102 -13.60 -1.02 -1.43
N ASN A 103 -12.78 -0.81 -2.47
CA ASN A 103 -12.28 -1.92 -3.27
C ASN A 103 -11.13 -2.64 -2.57
N GLY A 104 -10.97 -3.93 -2.88
CA GLY A 104 -10.23 -4.90 -2.09
C GLY A 104 -11.15 -5.83 -1.29
N ARG A 105 -12.30 -5.34 -0.80
CA ARG A 105 -13.32 -6.17 -0.13
C ARG A 105 -14.73 -5.84 -0.62
N ALA A 106 -15.31 -6.72 -1.45
CA ALA A 106 -16.68 -6.57 -1.96
C ALA A 106 -17.77 -6.57 -0.86
N ALA A 107 -17.43 -6.96 0.37
CA ALA A 107 -18.31 -6.83 1.53
C ALA A 107 -18.37 -5.40 2.10
N CYS A 108 -17.32 -4.59 1.89
CA CYS A 108 -17.22 -3.22 2.41
C CYS A 108 -17.87 -2.25 1.41
N THR A 109 -19.20 -2.28 1.36
CA THR A 109 -20.05 -1.47 0.49
C THR A 109 -21.23 -0.90 1.26
N ALA A 110 -21.32 0.43 1.36
CA ALA A 110 -22.56 1.12 1.74
C ALA A 110 -23.45 1.38 0.51
N GLU A 111 -24.75 1.19 0.66
CA GLU A 111 -25.76 1.56 -0.33
C GLU A 111 -26.86 2.44 0.27
N THR A 112 -27.28 3.46 -0.47
CA THR A 112 -28.31 4.43 -0.04
C THR A 112 -29.26 4.71 -1.20
N GLU A 113 -30.56 4.49 -0.99
CA GLU A 113 -31.60 4.91 -1.94
C GLU A 113 -31.70 6.44 -1.94
N LEU A 114 -31.74 7.05 -3.13
CA LEU A 114 -31.73 8.50 -3.30
C LEU A 114 -33.13 9.06 -3.54
N GLY A 115 -33.50 10.04 -2.73
CA GLY A 115 -34.63 10.92 -3.01
C GLY A 115 -34.28 12.02 -4.02
N THR A 116 -35.23 12.32 -4.91
CA THR A 116 -35.17 13.44 -5.84
C THR A 116 -36.37 14.35 -5.66
N VAL A 117 -36.13 15.64 -5.36
CA VAL A 117 -37.19 16.65 -5.35
C VAL A 117 -37.30 17.22 -6.76
N VAL A 118 -38.40 16.95 -7.47
CA VAL A 118 -38.65 17.43 -8.84
C VAL A 118 -39.70 18.53 -8.82
N ALA A 119 -39.34 19.69 -9.40
CA ALA A 119 -40.22 20.80 -9.69
C ALA A 119 -40.54 20.86 -11.19
N ASP A 120 -41.83 20.75 -11.54
CA ASP A 120 -42.31 20.98 -12.90
C ASP A 120 -42.63 22.48 -13.12
N THR A 121 -42.19 23.00 -14.26
CA THR A 121 -42.35 24.41 -14.67
C THR A 121 -43.58 24.63 -15.55
N GLY A 122 -44.23 23.54 -16.01
CA GLY A 122 -45.31 23.55 -17.00
C GLY A 122 -44.84 23.48 -18.45
N SER A 123 -43.59 23.05 -18.69
CA SER A 123 -42.94 22.98 -20.01
C SER A 123 -42.05 21.73 -20.11
N ASP A 124 -41.39 21.50 -21.25
CA ASP A 124 -40.35 20.46 -21.39
C ASP A 124 -39.09 20.71 -20.52
N VAL A 125 -39.15 21.65 -19.55
CA VAL A 125 -38.08 21.98 -18.59
C VAL A 125 -38.49 21.53 -17.18
N THR A 126 -37.68 20.66 -16.59
CA THR A 126 -37.80 20.25 -15.17
C THR A 126 -36.55 20.64 -14.40
N VAL A 127 -36.72 21.07 -13.15
CA VAL A 127 -35.63 21.34 -12.21
C VAL A 127 -35.70 20.28 -11.11
N ALA A 128 -34.57 19.67 -10.77
CA ALA A 128 -34.52 18.59 -9.79
C ALA A 128 -33.33 18.71 -8.85
N TYR A 129 -33.53 18.39 -7.58
CA TYR A 129 -32.48 18.23 -6.56
C TYR A 129 -32.30 16.75 -6.22
N GLN A 130 -31.06 16.25 -6.19
CA GLN A 130 -30.70 14.90 -5.75
C GLN A 130 -29.27 14.90 -5.18
N ALA A 131 -29.07 14.37 -3.97
CA ALA A 131 -27.75 14.23 -3.30
C ALA A 131 -26.85 15.48 -3.40
N GLY A 132 -27.38 16.65 -3.04
CA GLY A 132 -26.66 17.94 -3.06
C GLY A 132 -26.61 18.63 -4.42
N ALA A 133 -26.77 17.89 -5.52
CA ALA A 133 -26.76 18.43 -6.88
C ALA A 133 -28.12 19.02 -7.28
N ILE A 134 -28.10 20.08 -8.09
CA ILE A 134 -29.30 20.62 -8.76
C ILE A 134 -29.11 20.52 -10.27
N PHE A 135 -30.12 19.97 -10.94
CA PHE A 135 -30.12 19.71 -12.36
C PHE A 135 -31.26 20.44 -13.07
N ARG A 136 -30.96 21.12 -14.19
CA ARG A 136 -31.95 21.62 -15.15
C ARG A 136 -32.02 20.62 -16.31
N ARG A 137 -33.13 19.92 -16.48
CA ARG A 137 -33.40 19.06 -17.64
C ARG A 137 -34.25 19.84 -18.64
N SER A 138 -33.93 19.73 -19.93
CA SER A 138 -34.71 20.29 -21.02
C SER A 138 -34.65 19.38 -22.26
N ALA A 139 -35.38 19.73 -23.33
CA ALA A 139 -35.32 19.02 -24.61
C ALA A 139 -33.91 18.94 -25.26
N SER A 140 -32.95 19.78 -24.85
CA SER A 140 -31.54 19.69 -25.30
C SER A 140 -30.66 18.80 -24.40
N GLY A 141 -31.18 18.30 -23.29
CA GLY A 141 -30.48 17.46 -22.32
C GLY A 141 -30.53 18.01 -20.89
N THR A 142 -29.75 17.38 -20.00
CA THR A 142 -29.64 17.76 -18.57
C THR A 142 -28.32 18.45 -18.29
N THR A 143 -28.37 19.65 -17.70
CA THR A 143 -27.23 20.43 -17.22
C THR A 143 -27.21 20.49 -15.70
N ILE A 144 -26.02 20.67 -15.12
CA ILE A 144 -25.84 20.92 -13.69
C ILE A 144 -25.97 22.42 -13.45
N VAL A 145 -26.81 22.81 -12.50
CA VAL A 145 -26.98 24.19 -12.00
C VAL A 145 -26.15 24.37 -10.73
N GLN A 146 -26.14 23.35 -9.86
CA GLN A 146 -25.32 23.27 -8.65
C GLN A 146 -24.67 21.88 -8.62
N SER A 147 -23.34 21.81 -8.49
CA SER A 147 -22.64 20.54 -8.24
C SER A 147 -23.03 19.97 -6.87
N PRO A 148 -23.00 18.65 -6.67
CA PRO A 148 -23.01 18.08 -5.33
C PRO A 148 -21.70 18.47 -4.62
N ALA A 149 -21.68 18.37 -3.29
CA ALA A 149 -20.51 18.68 -2.47
C ALA A 149 -19.56 17.47 -2.30
N LEU A 150 -19.45 16.61 -3.32
CA LEU A 150 -18.38 15.62 -3.42
C LEU A 150 -17.09 16.34 -3.80
N ASP A 151 -16.02 16.08 -3.05
CA ASP A 151 -14.71 16.75 -3.16
C ASP A 151 -13.60 15.68 -3.15
N TYR A 152 -12.70 15.71 -4.15
CA TYR A 152 -11.59 14.76 -4.29
C TYR A 152 -10.24 15.49 -4.28
N ARG A 153 -9.51 15.36 -3.17
CA ARG A 153 -8.23 16.04 -2.96
C ARG A 153 -7.05 15.14 -3.25
N THR A 154 -5.95 15.74 -3.69
CA THR A 154 -4.63 15.10 -3.69
C THR A 154 -3.70 15.97 -2.86
N GLU A 155 -3.21 15.41 -1.75
CA GLU A 155 -2.20 16.01 -0.88
C GLU A 155 -0.88 15.23 -1.07
N HIS A 156 0.26 15.82 -0.69
CA HIS A 156 1.55 15.14 -0.78
C HIS A 156 2.19 15.09 0.60
N VAL A 157 2.46 13.89 1.10
CA VAL A 157 3.09 13.64 2.41
C VAL A 157 4.38 12.88 2.15
N ASN A 158 5.51 13.41 2.62
CA ASN A 158 6.84 12.87 2.35
C ASN A 158 7.09 12.58 0.85
N GLY A 159 6.62 13.47 -0.03
CA GLY A 159 6.67 13.31 -1.50
C GLY A 159 5.51 12.51 -2.10
N HIS A 160 4.90 11.58 -1.35
CA HIS A 160 3.93 10.60 -1.85
C HIS A 160 2.51 11.19 -1.98
N PRO A 161 1.76 10.90 -3.08
CA PRO A 161 0.44 11.48 -3.34
C PRO A 161 -0.70 10.72 -2.64
N ILE A 162 -1.12 11.20 -1.46
CA ILE A 162 -2.30 10.71 -0.74
C ILE A 162 -3.56 11.39 -1.31
N ARG A 163 -4.67 10.65 -1.49
CA ARG A 163 -5.91 11.21 -2.05
C ARG A 163 -7.12 10.93 -1.14
N THR A 164 -7.89 11.97 -0.86
CA THR A 164 -9.05 11.89 0.03
C THR A 164 -10.34 12.19 -0.73
N VAL A 165 -11.38 11.42 -0.44
CA VAL A 165 -12.75 11.66 -0.91
C VAL A 165 -13.59 12.10 0.27
N SER A 166 -14.27 13.24 0.14
CA SER A 166 -15.34 13.64 1.05
C SER A 166 -16.65 13.72 0.29
N PHE A 167 -17.67 12.99 0.75
CA PHE A 167 -19.02 13.05 0.15
C PHE A 167 -20.12 13.20 1.22
N PRO A 168 -20.49 14.45 1.58
CA PRO A 168 -21.81 14.74 2.14
C PRO A 168 -22.92 14.35 1.16
N VAL A 169 -23.72 13.37 1.54
CA VAL A 169 -24.89 12.86 0.79
C VAL A 169 -26.19 13.28 1.50
N PRO A 170 -26.65 14.53 1.36
CA PRO A 170 -27.97 14.93 1.86
C PRO A 170 -29.07 14.19 1.07
N ASN A 171 -29.74 13.24 1.73
CA ASN A 171 -30.91 12.56 1.19
C ASN A 171 -32.19 13.39 1.41
N VAL A 172 -33.31 12.97 0.81
CA VAL A 172 -34.65 13.54 1.06
C VAL A 172 -35.70 12.44 1.04
N THR A 173 -36.44 12.24 2.13
CA THR A 173 -37.53 11.23 2.21
C THR A 173 -38.84 11.86 2.71
N GLY A 174 -39.97 11.52 2.07
CA GLY A 174 -41.30 12.05 2.45
C GLY A 174 -42.40 11.80 1.41
N ASP A 175 -43.63 12.15 1.78
CA ASP A 175 -44.83 12.19 0.92
C ASP A 175 -45.44 13.61 0.95
N VAL A 176 -46.07 14.05 -0.14
CA VAL A 176 -46.39 15.46 -0.39
C VAL A 176 -47.86 15.78 -0.06
N ASP A 177 -48.18 15.86 1.23
CA ASP A 177 -49.54 16.19 1.71
C ASP A 177 -49.80 17.72 1.79
N GLY A 178 -49.60 18.42 0.66
CA GLY A 178 -50.31 19.67 0.35
C GLY A 178 -49.52 20.97 0.15
N ARG A 179 -48.24 21.05 0.55
CA ARG A 179 -47.24 22.08 0.14
C ARG A 179 -45.90 21.95 0.83
N GLU A 180 -45.94 21.65 2.13
CA GLU A 180 -44.75 21.37 2.95
C GLU A 180 -44.26 19.95 2.66
N PHE A 181 -42.95 19.71 2.84
CA PHE A 181 -42.37 18.38 2.86
C PHE A 181 -41.35 18.28 4.00
N LEU A 182 -41.21 17.08 4.55
CA LEU A 182 -40.12 16.76 5.45
C LEU A 182 -38.85 16.56 4.63
N ALA A 183 -37.74 17.14 5.08
CA ALA A 183 -36.42 16.74 4.65
C ALA A 183 -35.73 16.01 5.81
N SER A 184 -35.81 14.68 5.78
CA SER A 184 -34.84 13.84 6.49
C SER A 184 -33.59 13.76 5.62
N ALA A 185 -32.54 14.47 6.03
CA ALA A 185 -31.20 14.25 5.50
C ALA A 185 -30.55 13.18 6.36
N ASP A 186 -30.92 11.93 6.09
CA ASP A 186 -30.35 10.76 6.75
C ASP A 186 -28.82 10.84 6.65
N ARG A 187 -28.13 10.90 7.78
CA ARG A 187 -26.66 10.92 7.81
C ARG A 187 -26.15 9.54 7.41
N ALA A 188 -24.86 9.45 7.12
CA ALA A 188 -24.13 8.26 7.51
C ALA A 188 -24.26 8.09 9.02
N ASP A 189 -25.17 7.19 9.43
CA ASP A 189 -25.16 6.52 10.73
C ASP A 189 -23.83 5.77 10.89
N ASP A 190 -23.55 5.31 12.11
CA ASP A 190 -22.49 4.34 12.39
C ASP A 190 -22.55 3.14 11.40
N THR A 191 -23.76 2.77 10.97
CA THR A 191 -24.01 1.72 9.97
C THR A 191 -23.35 1.94 8.61
N ILE A 192 -23.17 3.18 8.14
CA ILE A 192 -22.44 3.43 6.88
C ILE A 192 -20.92 3.31 7.08
N GLN A 193 -20.43 3.56 8.28
CA GLN A 193 -19.03 3.26 8.62
C GLN A 193 -18.83 1.76 8.78
N ASP A 194 -19.76 1.05 9.43
CA ASP A 194 -19.78 -0.42 9.53
C ASP A 194 -19.89 -1.10 8.14
N ASP A 195 -20.81 -0.66 7.28
CA ASP A 195 -21.00 -1.18 5.91
C ASP A 195 -19.77 -0.91 5.01
N LEU A 196 -18.99 0.14 5.30
CA LEU A 196 -17.68 0.40 4.67
C LEU A 196 -16.50 -0.22 5.43
N CYS A 197 -16.75 -0.96 6.52
CA CYS A 197 -15.77 -1.63 7.37
C CYS A 197 -14.77 -0.69 8.10
N LEU A 198 -15.16 0.57 8.36
CA LEU A 198 -14.31 1.66 8.87
C LEU A 198 -14.31 1.82 10.40
N THR A 199 -15.08 1.02 11.14
CA THR A 199 -15.20 1.05 12.60
C THR A 199 -14.26 0.04 13.28
N ASP A 200 -13.90 0.23 14.55
CA ASP A 200 -12.81 -0.51 15.23
C ASP A 200 -12.90 -2.05 15.13
N ASP A 201 -14.11 -2.64 15.14
CA ASP A 201 -14.30 -4.10 15.02
C ASP A 201 -14.06 -4.65 13.59
N GLY A 202 -13.98 -3.79 12.58
CA GLY A 202 -13.68 -4.13 11.18
C GLY A 202 -12.40 -3.50 10.62
N ALA A 203 -11.97 -2.35 11.16
CA ALA A 203 -10.83 -1.58 10.71
C ALA A 203 -9.48 -2.31 10.89
N VAL A 204 -9.41 -3.24 11.85
CA VAL A 204 -8.26 -4.15 12.08
C VAL A 204 -7.87 -4.99 10.85
N ASP A 205 -8.76 -5.06 9.87
CA ASP A 205 -8.65 -5.89 8.67
C ASP A 205 -8.86 -5.04 7.39
N LEU A 206 -8.84 -3.71 7.53
CA LEU A 206 -9.21 -2.72 6.51
C LEU A 206 -8.29 -1.49 6.47
N GLU A 207 -7.06 -1.64 6.95
CA GLU A 207 -6.02 -0.60 7.09
C GLU A 207 -5.66 0.15 5.79
N TYR A 208 -6.02 -0.37 4.61
CA TYR A 208 -5.57 0.15 3.31
C TYR A 208 -6.68 0.17 2.25
N VAL A 209 -7.34 1.33 2.07
CA VAL A 209 -8.25 1.58 0.94
C VAL A 209 -7.45 2.12 -0.25
N ARG A 210 -7.10 1.26 -1.23
CA ARG A 210 -6.33 1.70 -2.41
C ARG A 210 -7.16 2.55 -3.39
N GLU A 211 -8.44 2.23 -3.55
CA GLU A 211 -9.36 2.94 -4.45
C GLU A 211 -10.80 2.84 -3.93
N VAL A 212 -11.65 3.79 -4.33
CA VAL A 212 -13.09 3.78 -4.05
C VAL A 212 -13.87 3.77 -5.35
N THR A 213 -14.90 2.92 -5.43
CA THR A 213 -15.90 3.00 -6.51
C THR A 213 -17.15 3.72 -5.98
N ILE A 214 -17.54 4.80 -6.66
CA ILE A 214 -18.77 5.55 -6.40
C ILE A 214 -19.70 5.36 -7.60
N THR A 215 -20.87 4.76 -7.38
CA THR A 215 -21.86 4.47 -8.42
C THR A 215 -23.19 5.15 -8.10
N VAL A 216 -23.73 5.90 -9.04
CA VAL A 216 -25.13 6.38 -9.01
C VAL A 216 -25.91 5.63 -10.08
N ALA A 217 -26.75 4.67 -9.65
CA ALA A 217 -27.57 3.81 -10.49
C ALA A 217 -29.04 4.27 -10.53
N GLY A 218 -29.78 3.92 -11.59
CA GLY A 218 -31.23 4.13 -11.70
C GLY A 218 -31.73 5.58 -11.91
N SER A 219 -30.96 6.58 -11.48
CA SER A 219 -31.31 8.01 -11.54
C SER A 219 -31.50 8.52 -12.97
N ASP A 220 -32.59 9.25 -13.24
CA ASP A 220 -32.77 9.93 -14.56
C ASP A 220 -31.77 11.09 -14.80
N HIS A 221 -30.86 11.34 -13.85
CA HIS A 221 -29.80 12.36 -13.91
C HIS A 221 -28.41 11.77 -14.17
N TYR A 222 -28.27 10.45 -14.35
CA TYR A 222 -26.97 9.75 -14.50
C TYR A 222 -25.99 10.37 -15.53
N ARG A 223 -26.49 10.90 -16.66
CA ARG A 223 -25.64 11.59 -17.67
C ARG A 223 -25.01 12.88 -17.18
N ALA A 224 -25.57 13.51 -16.15
CA ALA A 224 -25.00 14.67 -15.50
C ALA A 224 -24.00 14.22 -14.40
N TRP A 225 -24.32 13.17 -13.64
CA TRP A 225 -23.40 12.53 -12.68
C TRP A 225 -22.08 12.09 -13.32
N HIS A 226 -22.13 11.37 -14.45
CA HIS A 226 -20.92 10.98 -15.19
C HIS A 226 -20.04 12.19 -15.56
N ARG A 227 -20.63 13.26 -16.12
CA ARG A 227 -19.91 14.51 -16.46
C ARG A 227 -19.59 15.41 -15.26
N PHE A 228 -19.95 14.98 -14.05
CA PHE A 228 -19.45 15.58 -12.82
C PHE A 228 -18.21 14.80 -12.37
N PHE A 229 -18.28 13.48 -12.30
CA PHE A 229 -17.12 12.62 -12.01
C PHE A 229 -15.93 12.89 -12.96
N GLU A 230 -16.17 13.01 -14.28
CA GLU A 230 -15.15 13.37 -15.29
C GLU A 230 -14.39 14.68 -14.97
N ARG A 231 -15.00 15.60 -14.21
CA ARG A 231 -14.38 16.88 -13.82
C ARG A 231 -13.72 16.83 -12.45
N GLU A 232 -14.35 16.10 -11.52
CA GLU A 232 -13.93 16.04 -10.12
C GLU A 232 -12.70 15.14 -9.95
N PHE A 233 -12.75 13.92 -10.49
CA PHE A 233 -11.63 12.98 -10.43
C PHE A 233 -10.67 13.09 -11.62
N GLY A 234 -11.09 13.76 -12.69
CA GLY A 234 -10.27 13.97 -13.89
C GLY A 234 -9.79 12.66 -14.53
N ALA A 235 -8.57 12.68 -15.06
CA ALA A 235 -7.99 11.56 -15.81
C ALA A 235 -7.23 10.52 -14.97
N VAL A 236 -7.23 10.64 -13.63
CA VAL A 236 -6.58 9.67 -12.71
C VAL A 236 -7.57 8.63 -12.18
N ALA A 237 -8.77 8.54 -12.77
CA ALA A 237 -9.86 7.69 -12.34
C ALA A 237 -10.58 7.12 -13.56
N ASP A 238 -11.12 5.91 -13.44
CA ASP A 238 -11.90 5.27 -14.49
C ASP A 238 -13.38 5.68 -14.41
N HIS A 239 -13.95 6.11 -15.53
CA HIS A 239 -15.33 6.59 -15.63
C HIS A 239 -16.16 5.67 -16.51
N SER A 240 -17.34 5.29 -16.06
CA SER A 240 -18.26 4.44 -16.83
C SER A 240 -19.71 4.92 -16.78
N VAL A 241 -20.47 4.57 -17.82
CA VAL A 241 -21.87 4.96 -17.97
C VAL A 241 -22.67 3.88 -18.68
N ASP A 242 -23.83 3.52 -18.12
CA ASP A 242 -24.77 2.57 -18.72
C ASP A 242 -26.11 3.26 -18.99
N HIS A 243 -26.51 3.28 -20.25
CA HIS A 243 -27.77 3.87 -20.71
C HIS A 243 -29.00 2.96 -20.48
N GLY A 244 -28.80 1.66 -20.27
CA GLY A 244 -29.85 0.68 -20.02
C GLY A 244 -30.28 0.64 -18.55
N THR A 245 -29.32 0.64 -17.63
CA THR A 245 -29.59 0.72 -16.17
C THR A 245 -29.68 2.14 -15.62
N LYS A 246 -29.44 3.17 -16.45
CA LYS A 246 -29.31 4.59 -16.05
C LYS A 246 -28.25 4.79 -14.97
N THR A 247 -27.06 4.26 -15.21
CA THR A 247 -25.97 4.26 -14.22
C THR A 247 -24.81 5.13 -14.67
N ALA A 248 -24.20 5.82 -13.72
CA ALA A 248 -22.88 6.44 -13.85
C ALA A 248 -22.01 5.95 -12.70
N SER A 249 -20.75 5.61 -12.98
CA SER A 249 -19.80 5.16 -11.95
C SER A 249 -18.42 5.75 -12.20
N VAL A 250 -17.69 5.99 -11.11
CA VAL A 250 -16.27 6.32 -11.12
C VAL A 250 -15.53 5.40 -10.16
N THR A 251 -14.33 4.94 -10.54
CA THR A 251 -13.38 4.27 -9.65
C THR A 251 -12.13 5.13 -9.55
N ALA A 252 -11.78 5.57 -8.34
CA ALA A 252 -10.74 6.56 -8.10
C ALA A 252 -9.74 6.10 -7.03
N PRO A 253 -8.42 6.20 -7.28
CA PRO A 253 -7.39 5.78 -6.32
C PRO A 253 -7.29 6.75 -5.13
N LEU A 254 -7.36 6.22 -3.91
CA LEU A 254 -7.17 7.01 -2.68
C LEU A 254 -5.69 7.17 -2.28
N GLY A 255 -4.76 6.52 -2.99
CA GLY A 255 -3.32 6.75 -2.78
C GLY A 255 -2.78 6.23 -1.44
N ALA A 256 -3.56 5.47 -0.66
CA ALA A 256 -3.03 4.60 0.37
C ALA A 256 -2.30 3.42 -0.30
N GLY A 257 -1.08 3.70 -0.77
CA GLY A 257 -0.22 2.73 -1.44
C GLY A 257 0.10 1.52 -0.56
N VAL A 258 0.62 0.48 -1.21
CA VAL A 258 1.29 -0.61 -0.48
C VAL A 258 2.47 -0.06 0.33
N ARG A 259 2.75 -0.68 1.47
CA ARG A 259 3.83 -0.28 2.38
C ARG A 259 4.77 -1.46 2.62
N PRO A 260 6.08 -1.24 2.75
CA PRO A 260 7.05 -2.31 2.99
C PRO A 260 6.69 -3.21 4.19
N SER A 261 6.11 -2.63 5.25
CA SER A 261 5.66 -3.32 6.46
C SER A 261 4.56 -4.37 6.23
N GLN A 262 3.91 -4.41 5.06
CA GLN A 262 2.92 -5.43 4.69
C GLN A 262 3.58 -6.72 4.15
N PHE A 263 4.85 -6.66 3.75
CA PHE A 263 5.58 -7.75 3.09
C PHE A 263 6.81 -8.13 3.91
N THR A 264 6.54 -8.60 5.12
CA THR A 264 7.54 -9.16 6.03
C THR A 264 7.82 -10.63 5.69
N PHE A 265 9.02 -11.09 6.02
CA PHE A 265 9.36 -12.51 5.94
C PHE A 265 8.84 -13.30 7.14
N GLU A 266 7.52 -13.45 7.23
CA GLU A 266 6.91 -14.40 8.17
C GLU A 266 7.36 -15.83 7.84
N GLY A 267 7.99 -16.50 8.80
CA GLY A 267 8.33 -17.93 8.71
C GLY A 267 9.72 -18.27 8.19
N ILE A 268 10.58 -17.30 7.81
CA ILE A 268 12.01 -17.60 7.60
C ILE A 268 12.61 -18.11 8.91
N GLN A 269 13.41 -19.17 8.82
CA GLN A 269 14.11 -19.78 9.94
C GLN A 269 15.57 -20.01 9.58
N VAL A 270 16.48 -19.30 10.27
CA VAL A 270 17.93 -19.46 10.13
C VAL A 270 18.47 -20.20 11.36
N TYR A 271 18.92 -21.43 11.14
CA TYR A 271 19.48 -22.30 12.20
C TYR A 271 21.01 -22.17 12.32
N GLY A 272 21.69 -21.69 11.28
CA GLY A 272 23.15 -21.57 11.20
C GLY A 272 23.59 -21.10 9.83
N ALA A 273 24.87 -21.36 9.49
CA ALA A 273 25.50 -20.99 8.23
C ALA A 273 24.71 -21.50 7.02
N ILE A 274 24.46 -22.82 7.01
CA ILE A 274 23.90 -23.53 5.88
C ILE A 274 22.85 -24.50 6.38
N PHE A 275 21.66 -24.48 5.77
CA PHE A 275 20.66 -25.55 5.88
C PHE A 275 20.38 -26.14 4.49
N SER A 276 20.89 -27.34 4.25
CA SER A 276 20.68 -28.15 3.03
C SER A 276 19.48 -29.07 3.24
N THR A 277 18.30 -28.70 2.75
CA THR A 277 17.04 -29.42 3.01
C THR A 277 16.87 -30.69 2.19
N ALA A 278 17.63 -30.86 1.10
CA ALA A 278 17.58 -32.00 0.20
C ALA A 278 18.08 -33.29 0.87
N SER A 279 17.20 -34.29 1.02
CA SER A 279 17.62 -35.62 1.50
C SER A 279 18.48 -36.41 0.49
N SER A 280 18.40 -36.02 -0.78
CA SER A 280 19.26 -36.52 -1.88
C SER A 280 20.65 -35.88 -1.88
N GLY A 281 20.84 -34.77 -1.16
CA GLY A 281 21.95 -33.85 -1.33
C GLY A 281 23.29 -34.33 -0.77
N GLU A 282 24.36 -33.68 -1.22
CA GLU A 282 25.68 -33.76 -0.60
C GLU A 282 26.26 -32.35 -0.49
N LEU A 283 26.51 -31.90 0.74
CA LEU A 283 27.28 -30.67 0.99
C LEU A 283 28.76 -30.98 0.74
N LEU A 284 29.25 -30.57 -0.43
CA LEU A 284 30.51 -31.05 -0.97
C LEU A 284 31.62 -29.99 -0.95
N LEU A 285 32.51 -30.09 0.03
CA LEU A 285 33.75 -29.32 0.16
C LEU A 285 34.93 -30.14 -0.41
N GLN A 286 34.85 -30.42 -1.71
CA GLN A 286 35.85 -31.20 -2.47
C GLN A 286 37.06 -30.39 -2.97
N THR A 287 37.10 -29.09 -2.67
CA THR A 287 37.97 -28.10 -3.30
C THR A 287 38.90 -27.40 -2.31
N GLN A 288 40.09 -27.01 -2.76
CA GLN A 288 41.11 -26.47 -1.86
C GLN A 288 40.68 -25.15 -1.22
N HIS A 289 40.89 -25.05 0.10
CA HIS A 289 40.55 -23.88 0.92
C HIS A 289 39.08 -23.43 0.84
N ALA A 290 38.12 -24.36 0.73
CA ALA A 290 36.71 -24.05 0.95
C ALA A 290 36.40 -23.97 2.45
N THR A 291 35.91 -22.84 2.96
CA THR A 291 35.69 -22.61 4.39
C THR A 291 34.23 -22.28 4.73
N VAL A 292 33.81 -22.67 5.93
CA VAL A 292 32.61 -22.16 6.61
C VAL A 292 33.04 -21.71 8.01
N ASP A 293 32.73 -20.48 8.41
CA ASP A 293 33.02 -19.90 9.73
C ASP A 293 31.89 -18.93 10.15
N SER A 294 32.09 -18.11 11.19
CA SER A 294 31.10 -17.12 11.64
C SER A 294 31.67 -15.75 12.02
N TYR A 295 30.78 -14.76 12.12
CA TYR A 295 31.01 -13.41 12.65
C TYR A 295 29.68 -12.86 13.21
N ASP A 296 29.70 -11.86 14.09
CA ASP A 296 28.48 -11.17 14.54
C ASP A 296 28.37 -9.76 13.94
N SER A 297 27.36 -9.49 13.09
CA SER A 297 27.14 -8.14 12.57
C SER A 297 26.69 -7.13 13.63
N ALA A 298 26.15 -7.56 14.77
CA ALA A 298 25.83 -6.68 15.89
C ALA A 298 27.08 -6.20 16.67
N ALA A 299 28.24 -6.83 16.48
CA ALA A 299 29.53 -6.36 16.98
C ALA A 299 30.21 -5.30 16.09
N GLY A 300 29.62 -5.00 14.92
CA GLY A 300 30.08 -3.95 14.00
C GLY A 300 29.64 -2.52 14.40
N PRO A 301 29.97 -1.51 13.57
CA PRO A 301 30.80 -1.57 12.36
C PRO A 301 32.30 -1.43 12.67
N TRP A 302 33.14 -2.29 12.09
CA TRP A 302 34.58 -2.37 12.35
C TRP A 302 35.44 -1.25 11.71
N GLY A 303 34.85 -0.09 11.41
CA GLY A 303 35.58 1.10 10.94
C GLY A 303 36.39 0.92 9.64
N GLY A 304 36.01 -0.03 8.78
CA GLY A 304 36.72 -0.38 7.55
C GLY A 304 37.73 -1.53 7.67
N ALA A 305 37.85 -2.18 8.83
CA ALA A 305 38.43 -3.51 8.93
C ALA A 305 37.41 -4.60 8.54
N ALA A 306 37.90 -5.83 8.32
CA ALA A 306 37.05 -7.02 8.27
C ALA A 306 36.52 -7.37 9.69
N PRO A 307 35.44 -8.17 9.80
CA PRO A 307 35.00 -8.74 11.07
C PRO A 307 36.07 -9.61 11.75
N THR A 308 35.81 -9.99 13.00
CA THR A 308 36.56 -11.07 13.66
C THR A 308 35.83 -12.39 13.38
N TYR A 309 36.58 -13.40 12.89
CA TYR A 309 36.03 -14.72 12.64
C TYR A 309 35.95 -15.55 13.92
N GLU A 310 34.83 -16.22 14.13
CA GLU A 310 34.55 -17.10 15.26
C GLU A 310 34.20 -18.53 14.76
N SER A 311 33.99 -19.47 15.67
CA SER A 311 33.92 -20.91 15.37
C SER A 311 32.49 -21.47 15.42
N ASP A 312 31.54 -20.69 14.93
CA ASP A 312 30.11 -20.91 15.13
C ASP A 312 29.32 -20.98 13.81
N GLY A 313 30.03 -21.24 12.69
CA GLY A 313 29.50 -21.52 11.36
C GLY A 313 28.83 -22.90 11.26
N ALA A 314 27.75 -23.09 12.02
CA ALA A 314 27.05 -24.36 12.14
C ALA A 314 26.32 -24.77 10.85
N VAL A 315 26.40 -26.06 10.51
CA VAL A 315 25.94 -26.63 9.24
C VAL A 315 24.90 -27.72 9.49
N PHE A 316 23.78 -27.66 8.77
CA PHE A 316 22.67 -28.61 8.84
C PHE A 316 22.40 -29.20 7.45
N THR A 317 22.24 -30.52 7.33
CA THR A 317 21.85 -31.17 6.06
C THR A 317 20.97 -32.41 6.25
N ARG A 318 19.93 -32.55 5.43
CA ARG A 318 19.16 -33.80 5.33
C ARG A 318 19.88 -34.88 4.50
N GLY A 319 20.82 -34.46 3.67
CA GLY A 319 21.69 -35.32 2.89
C GLY A 319 23.02 -35.59 3.61
N SER A 320 24.06 -35.82 2.82
CA SER A 320 25.42 -36.07 3.31
C SER A 320 26.27 -34.78 3.42
N VAL A 321 27.42 -34.87 4.13
CA VAL A 321 28.49 -33.87 4.14
C VAL A 321 29.81 -34.53 3.73
N ALA A 322 30.56 -33.93 2.81
CA ALA A 322 31.85 -34.44 2.36
C ALA A 322 32.91 -33.33 2.34
N VAL A 323 33.82 -33.36 3.32
CA VAL A 323 34.97 -32.44 3.44
C VAL A 323 36.23 -33.18 2.98
N GLN A 324 36.54 -33.08 1.69
CA GLN A 324 37.52 -33.96 1.05
C GLN A 324 38.89 -33.29 0.77
N ALA A 325 38.91 -31.97 0.54
CA ALA A 325 40.11 -31.25 0.08
C ALA A 325 41.01 -30.71 1.19
N ASN A 326 42.26 -30.38 0.82
CA ASN A 326 43.20 -29.72 1.74
C ASN A 326 42.90 -28.22 1.92
N GLY A 327 43.01 -27.76 3.16
CA GLY A 327 42.60 -26.41 3.56
C GLY A 327 41.10 -26.25 3.76
N ALA A 328 40.28 -27.27 3.46
CA ALA A 328 38.83 -27.21 3.65
C ALA A 328 38.44 -27.48 5.11
N THR A 329 37.58 -26.62 5.68
CA THR A 329 37.24 -26.59 7.11
C THR A 329 35.83 -26.05 7.36
N ILE A 330 35.09 -26.70 8.25
CA ILE A 330 33.86 -26.17 8.87
C ILE A 330 34.22 -25.75 10.31
N ALA A 331 34.33 -24.44 10.53
CA ALA A 331 34.52 -23.83 11.83
C ALA A 331 33.17 -23.67 12.54
N GLY A 332 32.59 -24.80 12.95
CA GLY A 332 31.28 -24.89 13.61
C GLY A 332 30.89 -26.34 13.87
N ASN A 333 29.65 -26.55 14.34
CA ASN A 333 29.04 -27.88 14.46
C ASN A 333 28.49 -28.37 13.11
N VAL A 334 28.39 -29.69 12.92
CA VAL A 334 27.76 -30.33 11.74
C VAL A 334 26.66 -31.28 12.19
N TYR A 335 25.46 -31.11 11.63
CA TYR A 335 24.29 -31.97 11.86
C TYR A 335 23.82 -32.55 10.52
N ALA A 336 23.91 -33.87 10.34
CA ALA A 336 23.64 -34.54 9.07
C ALA A 336 22.69 -35.75 9.22
N GLU A 337 21.60 -35.80 8.45
CA GLU A 337 20.74 -36.99 8.42
C GLU A 337 21.28 -38.12 7.51
N GLY A 338 22.23 -37.80 6.61
CA GLY A 338 22.94 -38.73 5.73
C GLY A 338 24.32 -39.18 6.25
N GLU A 339 25.29 -39.30 5.33
CA GLU A 339 26.68 -39.70 5.64
C GLU A 339 27.58 -38.48 5.92
N VAL A 340 28.67 -38.67 6.67
CA VAL A 340 29.73 -37.67 6.83
C VAL A 340 31.08 -38.27 6.44
N GLU A 341 31.66 -37.75 5.36
CA GLU A 341 33.01 -38.06 4.88
C GLU A 341 34.01 -36.93 5.19
N LEU A 342 34.98 -37.19 6.06
CA LEU A 342 36.12 -36.32 6.36
C LEU A 342 37.41 -37.02 5.89
N SER A 343 38.08 -36.40 4.91
CA SER A 343 39.29 -36.95 4.29
C SER A 343 40.51 -36.95 5.21
N GLN A 344 41.58 -37.66 4.79
CA GLN A 344 42.89 -37.52 5.45
C GLN A 344 43.63 -36.22 5.09
N SER A 345 43.15 -35.45 4.10
CA SER A 345 43.76 -34.19 3.66
C SER A 345 43.08 -32.92 4.16
N CYS A 346 41.84 -32.99 4.67
CA CYS A 346 41.11 -31.81 5.16
C CYS A 346 41.64 -31.27 6.49
N GLY A 347 41.15 -30.10 6.88
CA GLY A 347 41.81 -29.26 7.87
C GLY A 347 42.80 -28.27 7.23
N SER A 348 43.18 -27.26 8.01
CA SER A 348 44.10 -26.19 7.60
C SER A 348 45.12 -25.92 8.70
N GLY A 349 46.42 -26.14 8.44
CA GLY A 349 47.49 -25.86 9.40
C GLY A 349 47.41 -26.71 10.68
N THR A 350 46.81 -26.18 11.73
CA THR A 350 46.52 -26.86 13.01
C THR A 350 45.09 -27.40 13.11
N ASP A 351 44.21 -26.95 12.23
CA ASP A 351 42.78 -26.93 12.48
C ASP A 351 42.12 -28.13 11.80
N GLN A 352 41.17 -28.75 12.50
CA GLN A 352 40.45 -29.94 12.04
C GLN A 352 39.50 -29.65 10.85
N CYS A 353 39.03 -30.71 10.19
CA CYS A 353 38.05 -30.59 9.10
C CYS A 353 36.70 -30.05 9.59
N VAL A 354 36.34 -30.39 10.83
CA VAL A 354 35.25 -29.77 11.61
C VAL A 354 35.84 -29.35 12.96
N THR A 355 35.70 -28.10 13.38
CA THR A 355 36.24 -27.65 14.69
C THR A 355 35.30 -27.96 15.85
N GLY A 356 33.99 -27.90 15.63
CA GLY A 356 32.95 -28.22 16.61
C GLY A 356 32.63 -29.72 16.70
N ASP A 357 31.42 -30.01 17.17
CA ASP A 357 30.84 -31.35 17.23
C ASP A 357 30.30 -31.83 15.86
N VAL A 358 30.16 -33.15 15.70
CA VAL A 358 29.47 -33.77 14.55
C VAL A 358 28.37 -34.71 15.02
N TYR A 359 27.13 -34.48 14.57
CA TYR A 359 25.94 -35.27 14.85
C TYR A 359 25.42 -35.91 13.55
N VAL A 360 25.17 -37.23 13.57
CA VAL A 360 24.63 -37.97 12.41
C VAL A 360 23.33 -38.72 12.71
N ASN A 361 22.56 -39.14 11.70
CA ASN A 361 21.36 -39.97 11.90
C ASN A 361 21.48 -41.39 11.33
N ASN A 362 21.89 -42.37 12.15
CA ASN A 362 21.98 -43.78 11.75
C ASN A 362 20.65 -44.56 11.94
N SER A 363 19.54 -44.04 11.40
CA SER A 363 18.19 -44.63 11.59
C SER A 363 17.90 -45.84 10.68
N THR A 364 18.64 -46.94 10.86
CA THR A 364 18.11 -48.28 10.55
C THR A 364 18.49 -49.33 11.61
N ALA A 365 17.63 -50.34 11.78
CA ALA A 365 17.74 -51.35 12.84
C ALA A 365 18.87 -52.41 12.63
N SER A 366 19.84 -52.15 11.74
CA SER A 366 20.91 -53.08 11.36
C SER A 366 22.33 -52.60 11.68
N GLY A 367 22.49 -51.38 12.21
CA GLY A 367 23.78 -50.69 12.29
C GLY A 367 24.06 -49.86 11.02
N PRO A 368 25.22 -49.19 10.93
CA PRO A 368 25.53 -48.25 9.83
C PRO A 368 25.38 -48.88 8.45
N VAL A 369 24.59 -48.20 7.61
CA VAL A 369 24.34 -48.56 6.19
C VAL A 369 24.87 -47.46 5.27
N THR A 370 24.75 -46.19 5.69
CA THR A 370 25.77 -45.18 5.39
C THR A 370 27.11 -45.66 5.97
N ALA A 371 28.20 -45.42 5.25
CA ALA A 371 29.53 -45.66 5.77
C ALA A 371 29.92 -44.53 6.73
N LEU A 372 31.15 -44.58 7.25
CA LEU A 372 31.69 -43.58 8.16
C LEU A 372 33.17 -43.42 7.85
N HIS A 373 33.52 -42.26 7.30
CA HIS A 373 34.89 -41.93 6.94
C HIS A 373 35.31 -40.68 7.73
N PRO A 374 36.14 -40.79 8.79
CA PRO A 374 36.82 -42.00 9.25
C PRO A 374 36.04 -42.85 10.27
N SER A 375 36.18 -44.17 10.11
CA SER A 375 35.41 -45.16 10.88
C SER A 375 35.85 -45.32 12.35
N SER A 376 37.12 -45.08 12.68
CA SER A 376 37.63 -45.25 14.05
C SER A 376 37.60 -43.95 14.87
N ALA A 377 37.42 -44.10 16.19
CA ALA A 377 37.43 -42.96 17.12
C ALA A 377 38.77 -42.22 17.16
N SER A 378 39.90 -42.91 16.93
CA SER A 378 41.22 -42.28 16.87
C SER A 378 41.36 -41.37 15.67
N GLU A 379 40.92 -41.83 14.50
CA GLU A 379 40.96 -41.01 13.27
C GLU A 379 39.97 -39.84 13.34
N ARG A 380 38.78 -40.02 13.94
CA ARG A 380 37.84 -38.91 14.19
C ARG A 380 38.45 -37.83 15.07
N ALA A 381 39.18 -38.20 16.13
CA ALA A 381 39.90 -37.26 16.99
C ALA A 381 41.08 -36.54 16.30
N GLU A 382 41.44 -36.91 15.06
CA GLU A 382 42.36 -36.15 14.21
C GLU A 382 41.66 -35.27 13.15
N ARG A 383 40.32 -35.33 13.04
CA ARG A 383 39.53 -34.66 11.97
C ARG A 383 38.34 -33.85 12.48
N ILE A 384 38.01 -33.99 13.77
CA ILE A 384 36.95 -33.29 14.48
C ILE A 384 37.57 -32.71 15.76
N GLY A 385 37.27 -31.44 16.08
CA GLY A 385 37.75 -30.77 17.30
C GLY A 385 36.88 -31.06 18.52
N GLY A 386 35.56 -31.14 18.34
CA GLY A 386 34.59 -31.54 19.35
C GLY A 386 34.36 -33.05 19.44
N THR A 387 33.11 -33.42 19.64
CA THR A 387 32.63 -34.78 19.91
C THR A 387 31.90 -35.38 18.70
N TRP A 388 31.38 -36.61 18.87
CA TRP A 388 30.60 -37.30 17.85
C TRP A 388 29.29 -37.82 18.46
N GLY A 389 28.16 -37.24 18.04
CA GLY A 389 26.81 -37.64 18.39
C GLY A 389 26.17 -38.56 17.34
N ASN A 390 25.04 -39.18 17.69
CA ASN A 390 24.23 -39.95 16.75
C ASN A 390 22.77 -40.02 17.21
N GLY A 391 21.85 -39.64 16.31
CA GLY A 391 20.41 -39.61 16.56
C GLY A 391 19.74 -38.29 16.18
N THR A 392 20.47 -37.31 15.63
CA THR A 392 19.94 -35.98 15.28
C THR A 392 18.76 -36.09 14.31
N GLN A 393 17.76 -35.22 14.50
CA GLN A 393 16.58 -35.09 13.65
C GLN A 393 16.45 -33.62 13.30
N LEU A 394 16.44 -33.29 12.01
CA LEU A 394 16.50 -31.89 11.59
C LEU A 394 15.11 -31.24 11.54
N PRO A 395 14.93 -30.06 12.17
CA PRO A 395 13.64 -29.39 12.25
C PRO A 395 13.09 -29.02 10.87
N ALA A 396 11.77 -29.07 10.73
CA ALA A 396 11.11 -28.76 9.47
C ALA A 396 11.36 -27.31 9.07
N VAL A 397 11.80 -27.09 7.82
CA VAL A 397 12.04 -25.77 7.23
C VAL A 397 10.85 -25.45 6.32
N PRO A 398 10.05 -24.41 6.59
CA PRO A 398 8.86 -24.11 5.79
C PRO A 398 9.23 -23.41 4.47
N PRO A 399 8.66 -23.83 3.33
CA PRO A 399 8.79 -23.11 2.06
C PRO A 399 7.96 -21.82 2.06
N MET A 400 8.41 -20.81 1.30
CA MET A 400 7.77 -19.48 1.26
C MET A 400 6.73 -19.32 0.15
N ASP A 401 6.47 -20.34 -0.67
CA ASP A 401 5.72 -20.27 -1.92
C ASP A 401 4.38 -19.52 -1.80
N ALA A 402 3.56 -19.86 -0.81
CA ALA A 402 2.24 -19.25 -0.60
C ALA A 402 2.29 -17.80 -0.05
N THR A 403 3.46 -17.34 0.37
CA THR A 403 3.76 -15.94 0.69
C THR A 403 4.32 -15.22 -0.53
N ILE A 404 5.26 -15.83 -1.27
CA ILE A 404 5.83 -15.29 -2.51
C ILE A 404 4.73 -15.10 -3.58
N ASP A 405 3.94 -16.14 -3.88
CA ASP A 405 2.84 -16.08 -4.84
C ASP A 405 1.84 -14.96 -4.48
N ARG A 406 1.62 -14.72 -3.18
CA ARG A 406 0.76 -13.64 -2.68
C ARG A 406 1.41 -12.27 -2.83
N THR A 407 2.70 -12.13 -2.49
CA THR A 407 3.47 -10.90 -2.64
C THR A 407 3.54 -10.49 -4.11
N VAL A 408 3.89 -11.40 -5.01
CA VAL A 408 3.98 -11.15 -6.46
C VAL A 408 2.60 -10.84 -7.06
N ALA A 409 1.56 -11.63 -6.74
CA ALA A 409 0.20 -11.33 -7.21
C ALA A 409 -0.37 -9.99 -6.67
N THR A 410 0.02 -9.59 -5.45
CA THR A 410 -0.35 -8.28 -4.91
C THR A 410 0.43 -7.17 -5.60
N ALA A 411 1.76 -7.23 -5.60
CA ALA A 411 2.65 -6.19 -6.11
C ALA A 411 2.47 -5.93 -7.62
N SER A 412 2.24 -6.97 -8.43
CA SER A 412 1.94 -6.83 -9.87
C SER A 412 0.73 -5.94 -10.16
N THR A 413 -0.24 -5.88 -9.24
CA THR A 413 -1.40 -4.96 -9.33
C THR A 413 -1.15 -3.68 -8.53
N TYR A 414 -0.40 -3.77 -7.43
CA TYR A 414 -0.33 -2.79 -6.36
C TYR A 414 1.13 -2.57 -5.91
N ASN A 415 1.86 -1.70 -6.61
CA ASN A 415 3.26 -1.33 -6.33
C ASN A 415 3.45 0.20 -6.23
N THR A 416 4.72 0.61 -6.16
CA THR A 416 5.28 1.98 -6.09
C THR A 416 6.05 2.34 -7.38
N ASN A 417 5.98 1.54 -8.45
CA ASN A 417 6.80 1.74 -9.66
C ASN A 417 6.54 3.11 -10.33
N ASP A 418 5.28 3.54 -10.43
CA ASP A 418 4.91 4.83 -11.03
C ASP A 418 5.47 6.05 -10.26
N ASP A 419 5.89 5.86 -9.01
CA ASP A 419 6.51 6.89 -8.17
C ASP A 419 8.05 6.93 -8.30
N GLU A 420 8.70 5.85 -8.77
CA GLU A 420 10.16 5.73 -8.93
C GLU A 420 10.60 5.70 -10.40
N SER A 421 11.25 6.78 -10.84
CA SER A 421 11.79 6.93 -12.19
C SER A 421 12.82 5.88 -12.63
N ALA A 422 13.43 5.16 -11.68
CA ALA A 422 14.40 4.10 -11.93
C ALA A 422 13.79 2.69 -12.05
N VAL A 423 12.47 2.51 -11.91
CA VAL A 423 11.82 1.19 -11.97
C VAL A 423 10.62 1.22 -12.93
N ASP A 424 10.50 0.19 -13.77
CA ASP A 424 9.24 -0.14 -14.42
C ASP A 424 8.95 -1.65 -14.30
N ALA A 425 7.79 -2.10 -14.78
CA ALA A 425 7.38 -3.50 -14.63
C ALA A 425 8.36 -4.51 -15.28
N SER A 426 9.20 -4.09 -16.24
CA SER A 426 10.21 -4.96 -16.87
C SER A 426 11.57 -4.98 -16.17
N GLY A 427 11.79 -4.17 -15.13
CA GLY A 427 13.03 -4.13 -14.37
C GLY A 427 13.53 -2.73 -14.01
N VAL A 428 14.80 -2.67 -13.59
CA VAL A 428 15.47 -1.45 -13.13
C VAL A 428 16.18 -0.72 -14.28
N GLN A 429 16.04 0.60 -14.33
CA GLN A 429 16.50 1.47 -15.42
C GLN A 429 17.77 2.26 -15.03
N TYR A 430 18.91 1.86 -15.59
CA TYR A 430 20.23 2.36 -15.18
C TYR A 430 20.65 3.67 -15.90
N ALA A 431 20.41 4.80 -15.24
CA ALA A 431 20.88 6.11 -15.68
C ALA A 431 22.40 6.23 -15.55
N ALA A 432 23.11 6.34 -16.68
CA ALA A 432 24.56 6.53 -16.77
C ALA A 432 25.42 5.44 -16.07
N GLY A 433 24.88 4.23 -15.89
CA GLY A 433 25.54 3.11 -15.21
C GLY A 433 25.16 2.94 -13.73
N SER A 434 24.22 3.75 -13.24
CA SER A 434 23.73 3.69 -11.86
C SER A 434 22.20 3.74 -11.80
N ALA A 435 21.61 3.03 -10.85
CA ALA A 435 20.21 3.18 -10.45
C ALA A 435 20.13 3.36 -8.93
N THR A 436 19.08 4.04 -8.47
CA THR A 436 18.72 4.14 -7.06
C THR A 436 17.23 3.88 -6.96
N VAL A 437 16.83 3.13 -5.94
CA VAL A 437 15.45 2.78 -5.64
C VAL A 437 15.22 3.15 -4.18
N GLU A 438 14.37 4.15 -3.94
CA GLU A 438 14.02 4.62 -2.60
C GLU A 438 13.09 3.62 -1.86
N SER A 439 12.74 3.89 -0.60
CA SER A 439 11.89 3.00 0.21
C SER A 439 10.47 2.86 -0.37
N GLY A 440 10.07 1.63 -0.70
CA GLY A 440 8.80 1.36 -1.39
C GLY A 440 8.55 -0.12 -1.63
N VAL A 441 7.46 -0.44 -2.34
CA VAL A 441 7.10 -1.82 -2.72
C VAL A 441 7.02 -1.91 -4.23
N TYR A 442 7.99 -2.58 -4.83
CA TYR A 442 8.18 -2.62 -6.28
C TYR A 442 7.81 -4.00 -6.84
N TYR A 443 7.33 -4.01 -8.08
CA TYR A 443 7.15 -5.22 -8.88
C TYR A 443 8.06 -5.14 -10.11
N VAL A 444 8.78 -6.22 -10.41
CA VAL A 444 9.50 -6.37 -11.67
C VAL A 444 9.29 -7.79 -12.22
N ASP A 445 9.27 -7.93 -13.54
CA ASP A 445 9.30 -9.23 -14.20
C ASP A 445 10.65 -9.91 -13.89
N ASP A 446 11.78 -9.23 -14.16
CA ASP A 446 13.15 -9.65 -13.85
C ASP A 446 13.93 -8.57 -13.07
N LEU A 447 14.87 -8.98 -12.20
CA LEU A 447 15.85 -8.08 -11.57
C LEU A 447 17.25 -8.28 -12.17
N THR A 448 17.54 -7.60 -13.28
CA THR A 448 18.90 -7.56 -13.87
C THR A 448 19.70 -6.35 -13.37
N VAL A 449 20.94 -6.58 -12.92
CA VAL A 449 21.96 -5.56 -12.66
C VAL A 449 23.08 -5.73 -13.71
N PRO A 450 23.13 -4.90 -14.78
CA PRO A 450 24.08 -5.10 -15.87
C PRO A 450 25.54 -5.00 -15.43
N ALA A 451 26.41 -5.77 -16.09
CA ALA A 451 27.83 -5.85 -15.80
C ALA A 451 28.50 -4.46 -15.64
N GLY A 452 29.15 -4.23 -14.50
CA GLY A 452 29.82 -2.99 -14.13
C GLY A 452 28.92 -1.81 -13.71
N ASN A 453 27.59 -1.98 -13.63
CA ASN A 453 26.68 -0.97 -13.08
C ASN A 453 26.58 -1.05 -11.54
N GLU A 454 26.06 0.01 -10.91
CA GLU A 454 25.66 0.00 -9.50
C GLU A 454 24.13 0.15 -9.34
N LEU A 455 23.53 -0.71 -8.52
CA LEU A 455 22.17 -0.59 -8.00
C LEU A 455 22.24 -0.22 -6.51
N VAL A 456 21.59 0.89 -6.14
CA VAL A 456 21.45 1.31 -4.73
C VAL A 456 20.02 1.14 -4.28
N PHE A 457 19.80 0.34 -3.23
CA PHE A 457 18.54 0.34 -2.47
C PHE A 457 18.70 1.31 -1.30
N ASP A 458 17.95 2.40 -1.31
CA ASP A 458 18.09 3.47 -0.33
C ASP A 458 17.07 3.34 0.80
N THR A 459 17.46 2.59 1.83
CA THR A 459 16.63 2.23 2.97
C THR A 459 16.81 3.20 4.15
N THR A 460 17.01 4.50 3.89
CA THR A 460 17.16 5.53 4.95
C THR A 460 15.84 6.06 5.49
N ASP A 461 14.76 5.91 4.72
CA ASP A 461 13.44 6.47 5.04
C ASP A 461 12.36 5.37 5.19
N GLY A 462 12.76 4.10 5.00
CA GLY A 462 11.95 2.90 5.18
C GLY A 462 12.62 1.66 4.56
N ASP A 463 11.97 0.50 4.67
CA ASP A 463 12.41 -0.72 3.98
C ASP A 463 12.09 -0.65 2.46
N VAL A 464 12.72 -1.53 1.68
CA VAL A 464 12.41 -1.78 0.26
C VAL A 464 11.88 -3.20 0.11
N VAL A 465 10.80 -3.37 -0.66
CA VAL A 465 10.28 -4.68 -1.04
C VAL A 465 10.35 -4.81 -2.55
N LEU A 466 10.86 -5.96 -3.02
CA LEU A 466 10.95 -6.32 -4.43
C LEU A 466 10.17 -7.61 -4.63
N ALA A 467 9.05 -7.53 -5.32
CA ALA A 467 8.38 -8.70 -5.87
C ALA A 467 8.91 -8.93 -7.29
N ILE A 468 9.60 -10.05 -7.49
CA ILE A 468 10.31 -10.39 -8.72
C ILE A 468 9.59 -11.62 -9.29
N ALA A 469 9.02 -11.52 -10.50
CA ALA A 469 8.17 -12.58 -11.03
C ALA A 469 8.96 -13.80 -11.50
N GLU A 470 10.08 -13.56 -12.19
CA GLU A 470 11.00 -14.56 -12.71
C GLU A 470 12.36 -14.45 -12.00
N ASP A 471 13.42 -13.95 -12.65
CA ASP A 471 14.81 -14.23 -12.24
C ASP A 471 15.60 -13.00 -11.74
N VAL A 472 16.70 -13.27 -11.03
CA VAL A 472 17.67 -12.26 -10.55
C VAL A 472 19.05 -12.50 -11.18
N ASP A 473 19.57 -11.52 -11.92
CA ASP A 473 20.89 -11.57 -12.57
C ASP A 473 21.74 -10.39 -12.11
N ILE A 474 22.89 -10.65 -11.49
CA ILE A 474 23.89 -9.65 -11.10
C ILE A 474 25.17 -9.92 -11.91
N GLY A 475 25.31 -9.22 -13.05
CA GLY A 475 26.37 -9.45 -14.03
C GLY A 475 27.79 -9.01 -13.60
N ALA A 476 28.80 -9.41 -14.37
CA ALA A 476 30.21 -9.28 -13.98
C ALA A 476 30.64 -7.86 -13.54
N ASP A 477 31.46 -7.78 -12.49
CA ASP A 477 31.91 -6.54 -11.82
C ASP A 477 30.77 -5.59 -11.35
N ALA A 478 29.48 -6.00 -11.38
CA ALA A 478 28.37 -5.16 -10.93
C ALA A 478 28.30 -5.04 -9.40
N THR A 479 27.65 -3.98 -8.91
CA THR A 479 27.51 -3.69 -7.48
C THR A 479 26.04 -3.53 -7.07
N VAL A 480 25.63 -4.20 -5.99
CA VAL A 480 24.37 -3.94 -5.29
C VAL A 480 24.69 -3.39 -3.90
N THR A 481 24.18 -2.20 -3.60
CA THR A 481 24.40 -1.50 -2.33
C THR A 481 23.08 -1.30 -1.61
N VAL A 482 22.90 -1.93 -0.44
CA VAL A 482 21.89 -1.50 0.53
C VAL A 482 22.45 -0.34 1.35
N LYS A 483 21.77 0.81 1.36
CA LYS A 483 22.17 2.03 2.05
C LYS A 483 21.19 2.36 3.18
N GLY A 484 21.64 2.34 4.43
CA GLY A 484 20.86 2.74 5.61
C GLY A 484 20.68 1.64 6.65
N ASP A 485 19.72 1.83 7.57
CA ASP A 485 19.43 0.93 8.69
C ASP A 485 18.22 0.01 8.46
N GLY A 486 17.33 0.34 7.51
CA GLY A 486 16.28 -0.54 7.00
C GLY A 486 16.76 -1.80 6.24
N ARG A 487 15.84 -2.46 5.55
CA ARG A 487 16.01 -3.77 4.90
C ARG A 487 15.52 -3.76 3.46
N VAL A 488 16.04 -4.70 2.68
CA VAL A 488 15.54 -5.08 1.37
C VAL A 488 14.99 -6.50 1.44
N HIS A 489 13.72 -6.67 1.12
CA HIS A 489 13.06 -7.97 1.03
C HIS A 489 12.75 -8.31 -0.44
N ALA A 490 13.51 -9.24 -1.02
CA ALA A 490 13.28 -9.75 -2.36
C ALA A 490 12.50 -11.07 -2.31
N PHE A 491 11.32 -11.09 -2.92
CA PHE A 491 10.45 -12.25 -3.09
C PHE A 491 10.52 -12.69 -4.56
N VAL A 492 11.27 -13.75 -4.84
CA VAL A 492 11.56 -14.27 -6.19
C VAL A 492 10.59 -15.40 -6.53
N GLY A 493 9.87 -15.26 -7.64
CA GLY A 493 8.80 -16.13 -8.09
C GLY A 493 9.26 -17.44 -8.72
N GLU A 494 8.86 -17.67 -9.97
CA GLU A 494 9.03 -18.95 -10.68
C GLU A 494 9.42 -18.66 -12.14
N SER A 495 10.71 -18.84 -12.47
CA SER A 495 11.22 -18.66 -13.84
C SER A 495 10.35 -19.38 -14.86
N THR A 496 9.96 -18.68 -15.93
CA THR A 496 9.39 -19.32 -17.12
C THR A 496 10.47 -19.87 -18.06
N THR A 497 11.75 -19.59 -17.76
CA THR A 497 12.90 -19.99 -18.55
C THR A 497 13.58 -21.26 -17.97
N ALA A 498 14.77 -21.59 -18.45
CA ALA A 498 15.56 -22.71 -17.97
C ALA A 498 16.93 -22.19 -17.53
N GLY A 499 17.05 -21.83 -16.26
CA GLY A 499 18.23 -21.25 -15.63
C GLY A 499 18.13 -21.34 -14.10
N ASP A 500 19.06 -20.67 -13.42
CA ASP A 500 19.04 -20.48 -11.97
C ASP A 500 18.27 -19.19 -11.64
N GLN A 501 17.38 -19.20 -10.64
CA GLN A 501 16.58 -18.03 -10.24
C GLN A 501 17.41 -16.89 -9.62
N LEU A 502 18.65 -17.18 -9.22
CA LEU A 502 19.63 -16.17 -8.80
C LEU A 502 21.01 -16.47 -9.41
N PHE A 503 21.45 -15.60 -10.33
CA PHE A 503 22.78 -15.62 -10.90
C PHE A 503 23.62 -14.44 -10.41
N VAL A 504 24.84 -14.71 -9.95
CA VAL A 504 25.80 -13.70 -9.45
C VAL A 504 27.16 -13.95 -10.08
N ASP A 505 27.54 -13.11 -11.04
CA ASP A 505 28.64 -13.32 -11.99
C ASP A 505 30.03 -12.95 -11.41
N GLU A 506 31.09 -13.07 -12.22
CA GLU A 506 32.48 -12.86 -11.77
C GLU A 506 32.73 -11.42 -11.26
N GLY A 507 33.31 -11.29 -10.06
CA GLY A 507 33.66 -9.99 -9.46
C GLY A 507 32.49 -9.15 -8.96
N ALA A 508 31.25 -9.65 -9.04
CA ALA A 508 30.07 -8.96 -8.54
C ALA A 508 30.11 -8.74 -7.01
N THR A 509 29.50 -7.67 -6.51
CA THR A 509 29.54 -7.28 -5.09
C THR A 509 28.18 -6.85 -4.55
N VAL A 510 27.60 -7.65 -3.64
CA VAL A 510 26.44 -7.26 -2.81
C VAL A 510 26.94 -6.81 -1.43
N ARG A 511 26.66 -5.56 -1.06
CA ARG A 511 27.19 -4.91 0.15
C ARG A 511 26.14 -4.09 0.88
N VAL A 512 26.32 -3.97 2.20
CA VAL A 512 25.47 -3.16 3.08
C VAL A 512 26.32 -2.04 3.69
N LEU A 513 25.88 -0.79 3.49
CA LEU A 513 26.54 0.43 3.94
C LEU A 513 25.62 1.27 4.83
N ASP A 514 26.13 1.73 5.98
CA ASP A 514 25.52 2.80 6.76
C ASP A 514 26.50 3.98 6.87
N ALA A 515 26.02 5.20 6.64
CA ALA A 515 26.81 6.42 6.52
C ALA A 515 28.10 6.30 5.65
N GLY A 516 28.10 5.38 4.66
CA GLY A 516 29.25 5.06 3.81
C GLY A 516 30.26 4.06 4.39
N THR A 517 29.96 3.43 5.53
CA THR A 517 30.77 2.40 6.20
C THR A 517 30.14 1.02 6.00
N ARG A 518 30.91 -0.01 5.61
CA ARG A 518 30.40 -1.38 5.48
C ARG A 518 30.04 -1.95 6.85
N THR A 519 28.79 -2.38 7.01
CA THR A 519 28.24 -2.92 8.28
C THR A 519 28.32 -4.44 8.35
N TYR A 520 28.32 -5.12 7.20
CA TYR A 520 28.14 -6.58 7.07
C TYR A 520 26.83 -7.09 7.72
N ARG A 521 25.81 -6.22 7.89
CA ARG A 521 24.48 -6.58 8.42
C ARG A 521 23.72 -7.44 7.40
N SER A 522 23.83 -8.76 7.48
CA SER A 522 23.24 -9.66 6.46
C SER A 522 21.72 -9.58 6.39
N ASN A 523 21.03 -9.34 7.52
CA ASN A 523 19.58 -9.16 7.56
C ASN A 523 19.06 -7.88 6.86
N ALA A 524 19.95 -7.06 6.29
CA ALA A 524 19.59 -5.92 5.45
C ALA A 524 19.27 -6.29 4.00
N PHE A 525 19.71 -7.45 3.51
CA PHE A 525 19.41 -7.94 2.17
C PHE A 525 19.00 -9.40 2.24
N VAL A 526 17.70 -9.68 2.11
CA VAL A 526 17.15 -11.03 2.24
C VAL A 526 16.40 -11.39 0.97
N VAL A 527 16.86 -12.45 0.30
CA VAL A 527 16.28 -13.01 -0.91
C VAL A 527 15.59 -14.31 -0.54
N ALA A 528 14.27 -14.37 -0.68
CA ALA A 528 13.51 -15.62 -0.60
C ALA A 528 12.99 -15.99 -1.99
N CYS A 529 13.20 -17.25 -2.36
CA CYS A 529 12.67 -17.83 -3.60
C CYS A 529 11.70 -18.97 -3.26
N LYS A 530 10.92 -19.41 -4.26
CA LYS A 530 10.04 -20.58 -4.11
C LYS A 530 10.84 -21.86 -3.89
N ALA A 531 10.18 -22.90 -3.38
CA ALA A 531 10.83 -24.17 -3.08
C ALA A 531 11.47 -24.80 -4.34
N GLY A 532 12.64 -25.41 -4.17
CA GLY A 532 13.42 -25.99 -5.26
C GLY A 532 14.18 -24.98 -6.14
N CYS A 533 14.25 -23.70 -5.77
CA CYS A 533 15.06 -22.73 -6.53
C CYS A 533 16.56 -23.07 -6.52
N SER A 534 17.24 -22.65 -7.58
CA SER A 534 18.68 -22.80 -7.77
C SER A 534 19.35 -21.43 -7.89
N ALA A 535 20.61 -21.35 -7.47
CA ALA A 535 21.41 -20.14 -7.54
C ALA A 535 22.88 -20.45 -7.86
N THR A 536 23.49 -19.67 -8.74
CA THR A 536 24.92 -19.81 -9.08
C THR A 536 25.65 -18.50 -8.80
N PHE A 537 26.69 -18.61 -7.96
CA PHE A 537 27.73 -17.62 -7.81
C PHE A 537 28.93 -18.08 -8.66
N ALA A 538 29.37 -17.28 -9.62
CA ALA A 538 30.32 -17.69 -10.65
C ALA A 538 31.78 -17.81 -10.17
N ASP A 539 32.63 -18.43 -10.99
CA ASP A 539 34.08 -18.48 -10.78
C ASP A 539 34.71 -17.08 -10.93
N ALA A 540 35.27 -16.55 -9.85
CA ALA A 540 35.88 -15.21 -9.81
C ALA A 540 37.43 -15.22 -9.83
N PRO A 541 38.08 -14.16 -10.37
CA PRO A 541 39.53 -14.04 -10.43
C PRO A 541 40.14 -13.62 -9.09
N SER A 542 41.40 -14.01 -8.82
CA SER A 542 42.10 -13.68 -7.56
C SER A 542 42.45 -12.19 -7.37
N SER A 543 41.97 -11.32 -8.25
CA SER A 543 42.10 -9.86 -8.20
C SER A 543 40.79 -9.15 -7.90
N ASN A 544 39.64 -9.82 -8.08
CA ASN A 544 38.31 -9.33 -7.74
C ASN A 544 37.42 -10.55 -7.42
N PRO A 545 37.39 -11.03 -6.15
CA PRO A 545 36.46 -12.09 -5.74
C PRO A 545 35.01 -11.61 -5.85
N THR A 546 34.08 -12.52 -6.11
CA THR A 546 32.65 -12.21 -6.03
C THR A 546 32.28 -12.19 -4.55
N THR A 547 31.61 -11.13 -4.06
CA THR A 547 31.25 -11.02 -2.64
C THR A 547 29.76 -10.79 -2.44
N PHE A 548 29.13 -11.53 -1.53
CA PHE A 548 27.70 -11.41 -1.25
C PHE A 548 27.47 -11.14 0.24
N THR A 549 26.64 -10.14 0.56
CA THR A 549 26.25 -9.82 1.94
C THR A 549 24.73 -9.88 2.03
N GLY A 550 24.18 -10.92 2.65
CA GLY A 550 22.73 -11.15 2.68
C GLY A 550 22.32 -12.55 3.12
N VAL A 551 21.02 -12.81 3.16
CA VAL A 551 20.45 -14.14 3.39
C VAL A 551 19.78 -14.65 2.10
N LEU A 552 20.01 -15.91 1.75
CA LEU A 552 19.30 -16.63 0.69
C LEU A 552 18.42 -17.72 1.31
N TYR A 553 17.13 -17.74 0.96
CA TYR A 553 16.15 -18.68 1.51
C TYR A 553 15.32 -19.34 0.39
N GLY A 554 15.69 -20.58 0.05
CA GLY A 554 15.10 -21.40 -1.01
C GLY A 554 15.13 -22.89 -0.68
N PRO A 555 14.42 -23.36 0.35
CA PRO A 555 14.41 -24.77 0.73
C PRO A 555 13.90 -25.66 -0.42
N GLY A 556 14.59 -26.76 -0.70
CA GLY A 556 14.14 -27.80 -1.63
C GLY A 556 12.86 -28.52 -1.18
N ASP A 557 12.13 -29.07 -2.16
CA ASP A 557 10.85 -29.75 -2.00
C ASP A 557 10.93 -31.23 -2.42
N VAL A 558 9.80 -31.91 -2.66
CA VAL A 558 9.74 -33.33 -3.08
C VAL A 558 9.66 -33.53 -4.60
N ALA A 559 9.62 -32.45 -5.39
CA ALA A 559 9.57 -32.42 -6.84
C ALA A 559 10.86 -31.87 -7.47
N ASP A 560 11.45 -30.83 -6.88
CA ASP A 560 12.83 -30.39 -7.14
C ASP A 560 13.56 -30.10 -5.81
N ASP A 561 14.78 -30.61 -5.69
CA ASP A 561 15.64 -30.26 -4.56
C ASP A 561 16.13 -28.82 -4.72
N GLY A 562 16.53 -28.37 -5.92
CA GLY A 562 17.23 -27.10 -6.11
C GLY A 562 18.70 -27.12 -5.66
N THR A 563 19.52 -26.22 -6.21
CA THR A 563 20.99 -26.22 -6.02
C THR A 563 21.55 -24.82 -5.85
N VAL A 564 22.34 -24.58 -4.78
CA VAL A 564 23.20 -23.38 -4.70
C VAL A 564 24.67 -23.73 -4.92
N SER A 565 25.25 -23.20 -5.99
CA SER A 565 26.65 -23.38 -6.35
C SER A 565 27.48 -22.14 -5.98
N LEU A 566 28.44 -22.31 -5.06
CA LEU A 566 29.43 -21.29 -4.72
C LEU A 566 30.71 -21.52 -5.54
N GLY A 567 30.90 -20.72 -6.59
CA GLY A 567 32.05 -20.75 -7.50
C GLY A 567 33.39 -20.41 -6.82
N LYS A 568 34.48 -20.45 -7.61
CA LYS A 568 35.82 -20.16 -7.09
C LYS A 568 35.91 -18.72 -6.62
N ARG A 569 36.40 -18.46 -5.40
CA ARG A 569 36.58 -17.10 -4.84
C ARG A 569 35.27 -16.31 -4.73
N VAL A 570 34.25 -17.00 -4.23
CA VAL A 570 33.00 -16.41 -3.78
C VAL A 570 33.08 -16.28 -2.25
N ASP A 571 32.94 -15.06 -1.74
CA ASP A 571 32.94 -14.74 -0.31
C ASP A 571 31.49 -14.40 0.13
N VAL A 572 30.82 -15.29 0.84
CA VAL A 572 29.42 -15.12 1.28
C VAL A 572 29.35 -14.71 2.76
N TRP A 573 28.55 -13.70 3.08
CA TRP A 573 28.40 -13.12 4.43
C TRP A 573 26.92 -13.08 4.82
N GLY A 574 26.47 -14.00 5.69
CA GLY A 574 25.08 -14.08 6.12
C GLY A 574 24.61 -15.49 6.40
N ALA A 575 23.55 -15.97 5.74
CA ALA A 575 23.03 -17.34 5.91
C ALA A 575 22.39 -17.88 4.64
N LEU A 576 22.36 -19.20 4.51
CA LEU A 576 21.87 -19.88 3.32
C LEU A 576 20.98 -21.08 3.69
N VAL A 577 19.73 -21.04 3.24
CA VAL A 577 18.78 -22.15 3.30
C VAL A 577 18.48 -22.54 1.86
N ALA A 578 18.76 -23.79 1.50
CA ALA A 578 18.72 -24.28 0.13
C ALA A 578 18.30 -25.75 0.09
N GLY A 579 18.03 -26.29 -1.10
CA GLY A 579 18.02 -27.73 -1.33
C GLY A 579 19.38 -28.38 -1.10
N THR A 580 20.23 -28.31 -2.13
CA THR A 580 21.62 -28.77 -2.13
C THR A 580 22.60 -27.60 -2.20
N VAL A 581 23.84 -27.77 -1.73
CA VAL A 581 24.86 -26.70 -1.69
C VAL A 581 26.24 -27.26 -2.05
N THR A 582 26.94 -26.64 -2.99
CA THR A 582 28.26 -27.13 -3.48
C THR A 582 29.32 -26.03 -3.49
N PHE A 583 30.54 -26.36 -3.05
CA PHE A 583 31.66 -25.42 -2.95
C PHE A 583 32.74 -25.70 -4.00
N GLU A 584 33.19 -24.66 -4.69
CA GLU A 584 34.36 -24.67 -5.57
C GLU A 584 35.63 -24.09 -4.88
N GLN A 585 36.76 -24.03 -5.59
CA GLN A 585 38.07 -23.72 -4.97
C GLN A 585 38.15 -22.30 -4.40
N GLN A 586 38.49 -22.22 -3.10
CA GLN A 586 38.60 -20.98 -2.35
C GLN A 586 37.29 -20.18 -2.26
N ALA A 587 36.15 -20.87 -2.14
CA ALA A 587 34.89 -20.26 -1.71
C ALA A 587 34.85 -20.20 -0.17
N GLU A 588 34.56 -19.03 0.39
CA GLU A 588 34.56 -18.77 1.83
C GLU A 588 33.15 -18.34 2.28
N PHE A 589 32.62 -18.95 3.35
CA PHE A 589 31.29 -18.66 3.87
C PHE A 589 31.36 -18.23 5.33
N HIS A 590 30.95 -17.00 5.60
CA HIS A 590 30.98 -16.38 6.92
C HIS A 590 29.54 -16.21 7.42
N PHE A 591 29.17 -16.94 8.47
CA PHE A 591 27.83 -16.92 9.04
C PHE A 591 27.61 -15.72 9.96
N ASP A 592 26.52 -14.96 9.77
CA ASP A 592 26.15 -13.83 10.62
C ASP A 592 25.35 -14.27 11.85
N GLU A 593 26.00 -14.32 13.01
CA GLU A 593 25.42 -14.84 14.25
C GLU A 593 24.25 -14.01 14.79
N SER A 594 24.12 -12.74 14.36
CA SER A 594 22.95 -11.92 14.70
C SER A 594 21.63 -12.56 14.20
N LEU A 595 21.70 -13.43 13.19
CA LEU A 595 20.57 -14.19 12.64
C LEU A 595 20.08 -15.33 13.56
N ARG A 596 20.93 -15.84 14.49
CA ARG A 596 20.61 -17.00 15.35
C ARG A 596 19.44 -16.79 16.31
N ASN A 597 19.01 -15.55 16.53
CA ASN A 597 18.07 -15.14 17.57
C ASN A 597 16.60 -15.59 17.35
N GLN A 598 16.35 -16.71 16.66
CA GLN A 598 15.01 -17.15 16.27
C GLN A 598 14.70 -18.64 16.47
N VAL A 599 15.66 -19.58 16.49
CA VAL A 599 15.36 -21.00 16.75
C VAL A 599 16.47 -21.73 17.51
N ALA A 600 16.07 -22.68 18.36
CA ALA A 600 16.95 -23.66 18.99
C ALA A 600 17.16 -24.89 18.07
N ALA A 601 18.35 -25.48 18.10
CA ALA A 601 18.64 -26.80 17.52
C ALA A 601 18.20 -27.92 18.48
N ASP A 602 18.10 -29.16 17.99
CA ASP A 602 17.96 -30.38 18.79
C ASP A 602 19.34 -31.06 18.86
N ASP A 603 20.05 -30.88 19.98
CA ASP A 603 21.43 -31.35 20.17
C ASP A 603 21.49 -32.79 20.71
N ASP A 604 20.49 -33.21 21.52
CA ASP A 604 20.41 -34.54 22.14
C ASP A 604 19.68 -35.60 21.29
N GLY A 605 18.79 -35.17 20.38
CA GLY A 605 18.08 -35.98 19.39
C GLY A 605 16.73 -36.54 19.82
N ASP A 606 16.12 -36.06 20.90
CA ASP A 606 14.80 -36.54 21.37
C ASP A 606 13.61 -36.09 20.50
N GLY A 607 13.80 -35.11 19.62
CA GLY A 607 12.78 -34.52 18.76
C GLY A 607 12.19 -33.21 19.26
N ALA A 608 12.76 -32.60 20.31
CA ALA A 608 12.44 -31.27 20.80
C ALA A 608 13.64 -30.30 20.69
N PRO A 609 13.42 -29.00 20.42
CA PRO A 609 14.53 -28.03 20.41
C PRO A 609 15.16 -27.86 21.80
N ASP A 610 16.47 -28.10 21.89
CA ASP A 610 17.31 -27.92 23.07
C ASP A 610 17.45 -26.42 23.39
N ALA A 611 16.93 -26.02 24.54
CA ALA A 611 16.68 -24.61 24.87
C ALA A 611 17.93 -23.79 25.20
N THR A 612 18.77 -23.52 24.20
CA THR A 612 19.66 -22.37 24.20
C THR A 612 18.83 -21.08 24.22
N GLY A 613 19.17 -20.17 25.13
CA GLY A 613 18.20 -19.19 25.66
C GLY A 613 17.94 -17.97 24.77
N GLY A 614 17.03 -18.10 23.80
CA GLY A 614 16.65 -17.01 22.86
C GLY A 614 15.16 -16.72 22.70
N GLY A 615 14.28 -17.31 23.54
CA GLY A 615 12.82 -17.24 23.38
C GLY A 615 12.19 -15.86 23.63
N LEU A 616 12.29 -14.95 22.66
CA LEU A 616 11.55 -13.69 22.65
C LEU A 616 10.09 -13.95 22.22
N SER A 617 9.17 -13.84 23.16
CA SER A 617 7.77 -13.56 22.81
C SER A 617 7.71 -12.18 22.16
N TYR A 618 7.34 -12.09 20.88
CA TYR A 618 6.88 -10.83 20.33
C TYR A 618 5.62 -10.42 21.11
N VAL A 619 5.75 -9.36 21.89
CA VAL A 619 4.62 -8.63 22.43
C VAL A 619 4.35 -7.54 21.42
N ASP A 620 3.12 -7.47 20.91
CA ASP A 620 2.72 -6.38 20.01
C ASP A 620 3.11 -5.04 20.63
N PRO A 621 3.94 -4.21 19.96
CA PRO A 621 4.02 -2.82 20.35
C PRO A 621 2.61 -2.24 20.18
N PRO A 622 2.04 -1.58 21.20
CA PRO A 622 0.74 -0.94 21.02
C PRO A 622 0.88 0.07 19.89
N ILE A 623 0.10 -0.10 18.82
CA ILE A 623 0.14 0.75 17.63
C ILE A 623 -0.42 2.12 18.04
N GLU A 624 0.46 3.01 18.52
CA GLU A 624 0.10 4.38 18.88
C GLU A 624 -0.15 5.23 17.62
N ASN A 625 -1.36 5.06 17.09
CA ASN A 625 -2.13 6.03 16.31
C ASN A 625 -1.47 6.70 15.11
N GLY A 626 -2.07 6.46 13.93
CA GLY A 626 -2.66 7.61 13.23
C GLY A 626 -2.37 7.75 11.74
N TYR A 627 -3.20 7.10 10.92
CA TYR A 627 -3.81 7.79 9.78
C TYR A 627 -5.32 7.51 9.79
N VAL A 628 -6.08 8.45 10.36
CA VAL A 628 -7.55 8.40 10.32
C VAL A 628 -8.00 8.74 8.91
N ILE A 629 -8.85 7.90 8.30
CA ILE A 629 -9.64 8.27 7.10
C ILE A 629 -10.64 9.35 7.55
N THR A 630 -10.15 10.59 7.57
CA THR A 630 -10.88 11.69 8.17
C THR A 630 -11.85 12.24 7.14
N VAL A 631 -13.10 11.79 7.20
CA VAL A 631 -14.22 12.45 6.51
C VAL A 631 -14.52 13.74 7.28
N THR A 632 -13.72 14.78 7.04
CA THR A 632 -13.64 15.98 7.88
C THR A 632 -14.88 16.86 7.77
N TYR A 633 -15.89 16.58 8.60
CA TYR A 633 -17.03 17.46 8.85
C TYR A 633 -16.74 18.50 9.94
N ASP A 634 -15.79 19.40 9.70
CA ASP A 634 -15.80 20.74 10.35
C ASP A 634 -14.81 21.70 9.66
N ASP A 635 -15.29 22.90 9.29
CA ASP A 635 -14.50 23.95 8.65
C ASP A 635 -14.02 24.97 9.69
N VAL A 636 -12.91 24.66 10.38
CA VAL A 636 -12.27 25.56 11.35
C VAL A 636 -10.80 25.80 10.98
N ASN A 637 -10.60 26.74 10.07
CA ASN A 637 -9.28 27.23 9.67
C ASN A 637 -8.54 27.92 10.84
N VAL A 638 -7.48 27.29 11.35
CA VAL A 638 -6.48 27.91 12.23
C VAL A 638 -5.08 27.59 11.73
N THR A 639 -4.39 28.61 11.19
CA THR A 639 -2.95 28.59 10.98
C THR A 639 -2.17 28.83 12.28
N ASP A 640 -1.01 28.20 12.37
CA ASP A 640 0.26 28.67 12.97
C ASP A 640 0.88 27.75 14.06
N ASP A 641 2.20 27.78 14.08
CA ASP A 641 3.16 26.84 14.69
C ASP A 641 3.16 26.81 16.24
N THR A 642 3.29 25.61 16.83
CA THR A 642 4.34 25.29 17.83
C THR A 642 4.25 23.85 18.35
N ALA A 643 5.16 22.98 17.88
CA ALA A 643 5.40 21.67 18.50
C ALA A 643 6.00 21.86 19.91
N ARG A 644 5.26 21.49 20.97
CA ARG A 644 5.67 21.74 22.36
C ARG A 644 6.18 20.48 23.06
N ILE A 645 7.50 20.27 22.97
CA ILE A 645 8.25 19.19 23.63
C ILE A 645 7.91 19.13 25.14
N VAL A 646 7.58 17.93 25.62
CA VAL A 646 7.55 17.57 27.04
C VAL A 646 8.58 16.46 27.28
N PRO A 647 9.62 16.66 28.11
CA PRO A 647 10.60 15.62 28.39
C PRO A 647 10.04 14.50 29.28
N ALA A 648 10.38 13.25 28.97
CA ALA A 648 10.02 12.11 29.81
C ALA A 648 10.93 12.00 31.05
N SER A 649 10.46 12.51 32.20
CA SER A 649 11.08 12.27 33.51
C SER A 649 10.12 12.49 34.68
N ASP A 650 9.35 11.46 35.07
CA ASP A 650 9.37 10.98 36.46
C ASP A 650 8.58 9.69 36.66
N ALA A 651 9.21 8.78 37.40
CA ALA A 651 8.98 7.35 37.42
C ALA A 651 7.85 6.85 38.37
N LEU A 652 7.32 5.66 38.04
CA LEU A 652 7.03 4.55 38.97
C LEU A 652 6.24 4.83 40.27
N ALA A 653 4.91 4.81 40.22
CA ALA A 653 4.03 4.30 41.28
C ALA A 653 2.58 4.15 40.77
N ALA A 654 1.80 3.10 41.08
CA ALA A 654 2.12 1.81 41.68
C ALA A 654 1.01 0.80 41.33
N SER A 655 1.30 -0.51 41.37
CA SER A 655 0.27 -1.53 41.36
C SER A 655 -0.32 -1.72 42.77
N GLN A 656 -1.65 -1.74 42.89
CA GLN A 656 -2.35 -2.73 43.72
C GLN A 656 -3.87 -2.75 43.49
N LEU A 657 -4.47 -3.93 43.70
CA LEU A 657 -5.92 -4.13 43.65
C LEU A 657 -6.59 -3.42 44.83
N GLY A 658 -7.77 -2.84 44.59
CA GLY A 658 -8.55 -2.16 45.63
C GLY A 658 -9.46 -3.08 46.44
N SER A 659 -10.01 -2.56 47.54
CA SER A 659 -11.25 -3.08 48.16
C SER A 659 -11.90 -2.05 49.09
N VAL A 660 -13.25 -2.00 49.10
CA VAL A 660 -14.16 -1.52 50.18
C VAL A 660 -13.99 -0.07 50.69
N GLY A 661 -15.09 0.71 50.80
CA GLY A 661 -14.96 1.99 51.53
C GLY A 661 -16.11 2.97 51.84
N ASP A 662 -17.36 2.80 51.37
CA ASP A 662 -18.62 3.36 51.95
C ASP A 662 -18.67 4.82 52.52
N ARG A 663 -19.66 5.64 52.05
CA ARG A 663 -20.14 6.96 52.60
C ARG A 663 -19.31 8.23 52.27
N SER A 664 -19.86 9.47 52.25
CA SER A 664 -21.26 9.94 52.04
C SER A 664 -21.35 11.49 51.95
N PHE A 665 -22.28 12.00 51.13
CA PHE A 665 -23.07 13.24 51.31
C PHE A 665 -22.43 14.66 51.21
N ASP A 666 -23.16 15.54 50.50
CA ASP A 666 -23.38 16.99 50.70
C ASP A 666 -22.19 17.98 50.80
N SER A 667 -21.98 18.88 49.81
CA SER A 667 -22.61 20.24 49.70
C SER A 667 -21.64 21.36 50.16
N VAL A 668 -21.78 22.69 49.93
CA VAL A 668 -22.61 23.56 49.06
C VAL A 668 -22.01 25.00 49.09
N VAL A 669 -22.29 25.86 48.07
CA VAL A 669 -22.08 27.35 48.05
C VAL A 669 -20.61 27.83 48.05
N ASP A 670 -20.11 28.55 47.02
CA ASP A 670 -20.36 29.96 46.60
C ASP A 670 -19.73 31.04 47.51
N ARG A 671 -18.62 31.70 47.07
CA ARG A 671 -18.54 33.17 46.86
C ARG A 671 -17.18 33.77 46.44
N ARG A 672 -17.26 34.65 45.42
CA ARG A 672 -16.70 36.04 45.29
C ARG A 672 -15.22 36.31 45.64
N ILE A 673 -14.38 36.82 44.71
CA ILE A 673 -14.33 38.13 43.98
C ILE A 673 -13.42 39.17 44.68
N GLU A 674 -12.76 40.00 43.85
CA GLU A 674 -11.85 41.15 44.11
C GLU A 674 -10.40 40.80 44.55
N THR A 675 -9.28 41.17 43.88
CA THR A 675 -8.81 42.29 42.98
C THR A 675 -7.82 43.24 43.72
N VAL A 676 -6.96 43.99 42.99
CA VAL A 676 -6.05 45.10 43.43
C VAL A 676 -4.62 44.67 43.87
N VAL A 677 -3.46 45.28 43.49
CA VAL A 677 -3.00 46.18 42.37
C VAL A 677 -1.45 46.18 42.27
N ASP A 678 -0.92 46.56 41.10
CA ASP A 678 0.45 47.01 40.68
C ASP A 678 1.57 47.33 41.71
N ALA A 679 2.81 46.90 41.37
CA ALA A 679 4.04 47.70 41.56
C ALA A 679 5.24 47.19 40.69
N ARG A 680 6.07 48.11 40.17
CA ARG A 680 7.34 47.87 39.42
C ARG A 680 8.56 48.48 40.18
N PRO A 681 9.79 48.67 39.60
CA PRO A 681 10.79 47.72 39.04
C PRO A 681 12.26 48.00 39.56
N THR A 682 13.28 47.42 38.89
CA THR A 682 14.75 47.77 38.86
C THR A 682 15.64 47.36 40.06
N PRO A 683 17.00 47.27 39.93
CA PRO A 683 17.91 47.75 38.86
C PRO A 683 18.90 46.72 38.25
N ARG A 684 19.94 47.22 37.53
CA ARG A 684 20.84 46.51 36.59
C ARG A 684 22.31 46.36 37.06
N ALA A 685 23.07 45.52 36.34
CA ALA A 685 24.51 45.66 35.98
C ALA A 685 25.55 45.28 37.07
N PRO A 686 26.84 45.00 36.72
CA PRO A 686 27.55 45.26 35.44
C PRO A 686 28.32 44.10 34.77
N LEU A 687 29.04 44.45 33.70
CA LEU A 687 29.75 43.59 32.74
C LEU A 687 31.06 42.96 33.28
N ALA A 688 31.51 41.92 32.57
CA ALA A 688 32.93 41.74 32.20
C ALA A 688 33.03 41.25 30.74
N VAL A 689 34.16 41.53 30.08
CA VAL A 689 34.48 41.13 28.68
C VAL A 689 35.96 40.73 28.65
N VAL A 690 36.32 39.68 27.90
CA VAL A 690 37.62 39.49 27.22
C VAL A 690 37.45 38.40 26.15
N ASP A 691 38.42 38.28 25.25
CA ASP A 691 38.26 37.87 23.85
C ASP A 691 39.34 36.85 23.41
N LEU A 692 39.26 36.37 22.17
CA LEU A 692 40.26 35.62 21.38
C LEU A 692 40.51 34.13 21.73
N ALA A 693 40.02 33.25 20.84
CA ALA A 693 40.88 32.52 19.89
C ALA A 693 40.07 32.10 18.65
#